data_AF-A0A852KNY9-F1
#
_entry.id   AF-A0A852KNY9-F1
#
_cell.length_a   1.000
_cell.length_b   1.000
_cell.length_c   1.000
_cell.angle_alpha   90.00
_cell.angle_beta   90.00
_cell.angle_gamma   90.00
#
_symmetry.space_group_name_H-M   'P 1'
#
loop_
_entity.id
_entity.type
_entity.pdbx_description
1 polymer ?
#
loop_
_entity_poly.entity_id
_entity_poly.type
_entity_poly.pdbx_seq_one_letter_code
_entity_poly.pdbx_strand_id
1 'polypeptide(L)'
;ETCAVNNGGCDSKCHDAAAGVHCSCPMGFMLQPDRKTCKDIDECRLNNGGCDHICRNTVGSFECSCKKGYKLLINERNCQDIDECSFDRTCDHLCINTPGSFQCLCNKGYTLYGLTHCGDIDECSINRGGCRFGCINTPGSYQCTCPAGCKLHWNKKDCTGSVPPRATLTCNKTGKKDSCALTCASKARFLPESDSSYTVSCGTPVLRQGAQQRPSNSSHQCLETVAAPIKQKASFKIKDAKCHLHPRAKGKQDEAGKVGAQGAPAPCSDCQVAFVNLKCDSSKKGKGRRARNSSSKEVMRITLEFEAEIKLEEITASCNLNCLRQRVERKLKSAIKALKKSINQERFLLRFAGMEYEVARKLSVGLERQESCGPGQQRLAGRCVSCSQGTYYHGQTEQCVPCPAGTYQEKEGQLSCDLCPRGDAFGPVGATNITGCMGQCPPGQHSADGFRPCQPCPRGSYQPEGGRALCFPCGGGLSTRHDGALSFQDCDTKVQCSPGHYYNTSVHRCIRCAVGTYQPDFRQNYCVACPGNTTTDFDGSTSVTQCKNRQCGGELGEYTGYIESPNYPGNYPANVECTWNINPPPKRKILIVVPEIFLPSEDECGDVLVMRKNSSPSSITTYETCQTYERPIAFTARSRKLWIHFKTSEANSARGFQIPYVTYDEDYEQLVEDIVRDGRLYASENHQEILKDKKLIKAFFDVLAHPQNYFKYTEKHKEMLPRSFIKLLRSKVSSFLRPYK
;
A
#
# COMPACT_ATOMS: atom_id res chain seq x y z
N GLU A 1 -18.97 71.84 47.89
CA GLU A 1 -17.77 70.98 47.76
C GLU A 1 -16.96 71.48 46.58
N THR A 2 -15.64 71.43 46.63
CA THR A 2 -14.74 71.75 45.50
C THR A 2 -13.88 70.54 45.21
N CYS A 3 -13.34 70.43 44.00
CA CYS A 3 -12.45 69.33 43.63
C CYS A 3 -11.17 69.26 44.49
N ALA A 4 -10.79 70.35 45.13
CA ALA A 4 -9.65 70.42 46.05
C ALA A 4 -9.85 69.62 47.35
N VAL A 5 -11.09 69.26 47.72
CA VAL A 5 -11.39 68.53 48.96
C VAL A 5 -11.99 67.16 48.60
N ASN A 6 -11.29 66.08 48.97
CA ASN A 6 -11.69 64.69 48.71
C ASN A 6 -12.11 64.41 47.24
N ASN A 7 -11.41 65.02 46.28
CA ASN A 7 -11.74 64.97 44.84
C ASN A 7 -13.19 65.35 44.53
N GLY A 8 -13.80 66.24 45.33
CA GLY A 8 -15.22 66.60 45.22
C GLY A 8 -16.19 65.42 45.42
N GLY A 9 -15.72 64.31 46.01
CA GLY A 9 -16.44 63.04 46.13
C GLY A 9 -16.51 62.22 44.84
N CYS A 10 -15.74 62.57 43.80
CA CYS A 10 -15.69 61.83 42.54
C CYS A 10 -14.75 60.62 42.62
N ASP A 11 -15.18 59.52 42.02
CA ASP A 11 -14.43 58.26 41.93
C ASP A 11 -13.22 58.33 40.98
N SER A 12 -13.27 59.21 39.96
CA SER A 12 -12.16 59.38 39.00
C SER A 12 -11.73 60.83 38.79
N LYS A 13 -12.31 61.55 37.82
CA LYS A 13 -11.94 62.94 37.52
C LYS A 13 -13.01 63.92 38.01
N CYS A 14 -12.58 64.95 38.71
CA CYS A 14 -13.41 66.03 39.22
C CYS A 14 -13.17 67.33 38.45
N HIS A 15 -14.23 68.08 38.17
CA HIS A 15 -14.19 69.41 37.57
C HIS A 15 -15.03 70.40 38.41
N ASP A 16 -14.45 71.55 38.74
CA ASP A 16 -15.17 72.63 39.41
C ASP A 16 -16.04 73.39 38.38
N ALA A 17 -17.35 73.48 38.62
CA ALA A 17 -18.29 74.21 37.76
C ALA A 17 -19.15 75.20 38.56
N ALA A 18 -19.77 76.16 37.87
CA ALA A 18 -20.58 77.22 38.49
C ALA A 18 -21.79 76.68 39.30
N ALA A 19 -22.27 75.48 38.97
CA ALA A 19 -23.36 74.80 39.66
C ALA A 19 -22.90 73.78 40.73
N GLY A 20 -21.59 73.69 41.01
CA GLY A 20 -20.98 72.74 41.94
C GLY A 20 -19.93 71.83 41.29
N VAL A 21 -19.66 70.68 41.93
CA VAL A 21 -18.69 69.69 41.43
C VAL A 21 -19.31 68.84 40.32
N HIS A 22 -18.56 68.63 39.23
CA HIS A 22 -18.91 67.73 38.13
C HIS A 22 -17.89 66.59 38.00
N CYS A 23 -18.34 65.35 38.15
CA CYS A 23 -17.49 64.16 37.99
C CYS A 23 -17.52 63.63 36.55
N SER A 24 -16.40 63.14 36.04
CA SER A 24 -16.31 62.45 34.75
C SER A 24 -15.55 61.13 34.89
N CYS A 25 -16.00 60.11 34.17
CA CYS A 25 -15.41 58.79 34.18
C CYS A 25 -14.40 58.60 33.04
N PRO A 26 -13.40 57.73 33.22
CA PRO A 26 -12.49 57.33 32.14
C PRO A 26 -13.24 56.55 31.05
N MET A 27 -12.65 56.43 29.86
CA MET A 27 -13.22 55.62 28.78
C MET A 27 -13.43 54.17 29.25
N GLY A 28 -14.56 53.56 28.87
CA GLY A 28 -14.97 52.23 29.35
C GLY A 28 -15.85 52.26 30.61
N PHE A 29 -16.13 53.43 31.19
CA PHE A 29 -16.95 53.56 32.39
C PHE A 29 -18.07 54.59 32.21
N MET A 30 -19.22 54.31 32.82
CA MET A 30 -20.37 55.21 32.86
C MET A 30 -20.59 55.76 34.28
N LEU A 31 -20.92 57.05 34.35
CA LEU A 31 -21.23 57.72 35.62
C LEU A 31 -22.59 57.24 36.15
N GLN A 32 -22.62 56.81 37.41
CA GLN A 32 -23.84 56.33 38.07
C GLN A 32 -24.81 57.49 38.40
N PRO A 33 -26.08 57.20 38.74
CA PRO A 33 -27.08 58.22 39.07
C PRO A 33 -26.72 59.15 40.24
N ASP A 34 -25.80 58.71 41.11
CA ASP A 34 -25.21 59.53 42.18
C ASP A 34 -24.30 60.66 41.68
N ARG A 35 -24.01 60.68 40.37
CA ARG A 35 -23.11 61.62 39.68
C ARG A 35 -21.68 61.63 40.24
N LYS A 36 -21.27 60.58 40.95
CA LYS A 36 -19.99 60.50 41.65
C LYS A 36 -19.23 59.21 41.38
N THR A 37 -19.91 58.07 41.25
CA THR A 37 -19.30 56.75 41.09
C THR A 37 -19.20 56.32 39.62
N CYS A 38 -18.07 55.72 39.24
CA CYS A 38 -17.86 55.19 37.90
C CYS A 38 -18.13 53.68 37.88
N LYS A 39 -19.07 53.25 37.05
CA LYS A 39 -19.35 51.83 36.83
C LYS A 39 -18.84 51.41 35.46
N ASP A 40 -18.18 50.27 35.44
CA ASP A 40 -17.73 49.63 34.22
C ASP A 40 -18.88 49.42 33.22
N ILE A 41 -18.62 49.70 31.94
CA ILE A 41 -19.56 49.45 30.85
C ILE A 41 -19.32 48.02 30.39
N ASP A 42 -20.31 47.16 30.57
CA ASP A 42 -20.22 45.80 30.04
C ASP A 42 -20.55 45.81 28.54
N GLU A 43 -19.53 45.94 27.70
CA GLU A 43 -19.69 45.99 26.25
C GLU A 43 -20.17 44.64 25.67
N CYS A 44 -19.99 43.53 26.40
CA CYS A 44 -20.40 42.20 25.95
C CYS A 44 -21.93 42.02 25.93
N ARG A 45 -22.69 42.82 26.71
CA ARG A 45 -24.16 42.71 26.76
C ARG A 45 -24.84 43.13 25.46
N LEU A 46 -24.17 43.95 24.65
CA LEU A 46 -24.69 44.42 23.37
C LEU A 46 -23.93 43.78 22.21
N ASN A 47 -24.65 43.01 21.38
CA ASN A 47 -24.09 42.36 20.18
C ASN A 47 -22.79 41.57 20.46
N ASN A 48 -22.67 40.94 21.64
CA ASN A 48 -21.47 40.20 22.07
C ASN A 48 -20.18 41.05 22.01
N GLY A 49 -20.25 42.36 22.30
CA GLY A 49 -19.11 43.29 22.13
C GLY A 49 -18.64 43.44 20.68
N GLY A 50 -19.36 42.88 19.70
CA GLY A 50 -18.92 42.71 18.31
C GLY A 50 -17.84 41.64 18.14
N CYS A 51 -17.77 40.66 19.05
CA CYS A 51 -16.96 39.46 18.94
C CYS A 51 -17.69 38.37 18.14
N ASP A 52 -16.95 37.64 17.30
CA ASP A 52 -17.48 36.56 16.46
C ASP A 52 -17.88 35.32 17.28
N HIS A 53 -17.05 34.93 18.26
CA HIS A 53 -17.30 33.78 19.12
C HIS A 53 -17.63 34.17 20.56
N ILE A 54 -16.64 34.51 21.39
CA ILE A 54 -16.81 34.71 22.83
C ILE A 54 -16.37 36.13 23.19
N CYS A 55 -17.16 36.82 24.01
CA CYS A 55 -16.81 38.12 24.60
C CYS A 55 -16.67 38.00 26.11
N ARG A 56 -15.58 38.53 26.66
CA ARG A 56 -15.34 38.61 28.09
C ARG A 56 -15.19 40.07 28.51
N ASN A 57 -16.08 40.51 29.38
CA ASN A 57 -16.01 41.87 29.92
C ASN A 57 -14.86 41.96 30.93
N THR A 58 -14.08 43.03 30.84
CA THR A 58 -12.97 43.32 31.74
C THR A 58 -13.15 44.71 32.33
N VAL A 59 -12.44 45.05 33.41
CA VAL A 59 -12.61 46.37 34.03
C VAL A 59 -12.06 47.45 33.11
N GLY A 60 -12.94 48.28 32.56
CA GLY A 60 -12.68 49.40 31.64
C GLY A 60 -12.56 49.03 30.16
N SER A 61 -12.87 47.80 29.77
CA SER A 61 -12.80 47.31 28.38
C SER A 61 -13.43 45.92 28.26
N PHE A 62 -13.48 45.35 27.07
CA PHE A 62 -13.76 43.93 26.85
C PHE A 62 -12.66 43.26 26.00
N GLU A 63 -12.61 41.94 26.01
CA GLU A 63 -11.78 41.15 25.10
C GLU A 63 -12.60 40.05 24.40
N CYS A 64 -12.30 39.82 23.12
CA CYS A 64 -12.85 38.70 22.37
C CYS A 64 -11.91 37.49 22.44
N SER A 65 -12.48 36.29 22.49
CA SER A 65 -11.76 35.02 22.37
C SER A 65 -12.47 34.04 21.43
N CYS A 66 -11.73 33.04 20.94
CA CYS A 66 -12.21 32.08 19.96
C CYS A 66 -12.46 30.70 20.59
N LYS A 67 -13.44 29.97 20.03
CA LYS A 67 -13.65 28.54 20.33
C LYS A 67 -12.42 27.73 19.93
N LYS A 68 -12.24 26.56 20.55
CA LYS A 68 -11.15 25.61 20.22
C LYS A 68 -11.12 25.31 18.72
N GLY A 69 -9.92 25.28 18.14
CA GLY A 69 -9.70 25.07 16.70
C GLY A 69 -9.77 26.35 15.87
N TYR A 70 -9.93 27.52 16.51
CA TYR A 70 -9.96 28.82 15.85
C TYR A 70 -8.99 29.79 16.51
N LYS A 71 -8.37 30.65 15.70
CA LYS A 71 -7.47 31.73 16.12
C LYS A 71 -8.14 33.09 15.95
N LEU A 72 -7.88 34.01 16.88
CA LEU A 72 -8.37 35.39 16.78
C LEU A 72 -7.58 36.17 15.74
N LEU A 73 -8.28 36.84 14.84
CA LEU A 73 -7.70 37.69 13.81
C LEU A 73 -7.21 39.03 14.37
N ILE A 74 -6.41 39.73 13.56
CA ILE A 74 -5.77 41.03 13.89
C ILE A 74 -6.77 42.11 14.32
N ASN A 75 -8.02 41.99 13.91
CA ASN A 75 -9.09 42.91 14.30
C ASN A 75 -9.59 42.69 15.75
N GLU A 76 -9.03 41.72 16.47
CA GLU A 76 -9.34 41.35 17.85
C GLU A 76 -10.83 41.02 18.05
N ARG A 77 -11.51 40.57 16.99
CA ARG A 77 -12.96 40.32 16.97
C ARG A 77 -13.37 39.06 16.22
N ASN A 78 -12.75 38.81 15.06
CA ASN A 78 -13.14 37.72 14.17
C ASN A 78 -12.29 36.48 14.41
N CYS A 79 -12.90 35.30 14.32
CA CYS A 79 -12.20 34.04 14.48
C CYS A 79 -11.97 33.38 13.12
N GLN A 80 -10.76 32.87 12.92
CA GLN A 80 -10.41 32.10 11.72
C GLN A 80 -10.07 30.67 12.13
N ASP A 81 -10.56 29.72 11.35
CA ASP A 81 -10.22 28.32 11.48
C ASP A 81 -8.70 28.07 11.43
N ILE A 82 -8.21 27.19 12.30
CA ILE A 82 -6.81 26.75 12.31
C ILE A 82 -6.69 25.59 11.35
N ASP A 83 -6.16 25.83 10.16
CA ASP A 83 -5.91 24.74 9.20
C ASP A 83 -4.74 23.85 9.66
N GLU A 84 -5.03 22.73 10.34
CA GLU A 84 -4.00 21.80 10.82
C GLU A 84 -3.33 21.01 9.67
N CYS A 85 -3.99 20.90 8.51
CA CYS A 85 -3.44 20.20 7.35
C CYS A 85 -2.39 20.98 6.59
N SER A 86 -2.35 22.30 6.77
CA SER A 86 -1.29 23.15 6.22
C SER A 86 0.08 22.95 6.90
N PHE A 87 0.15 22.13 7.95
CA PHE A 87 1.40 21.79 8.63
C PHE A 87 1.98 20.47 8.08
N ASP A 88 3.30 20.46 7.94
CA ASP A 88 4.02 19.28 7.47
C ASP A 88 3.95 18.17 8.54
N ARG A 89 3.62 16.95 8.11
CA ARG A 89 3.49 15.73 8.95
C ARG A 89 2.35 15.74 9.99
N THR A 90 1.26 16.47 9.78
CA THR A 90 0.07 16.35 10.66
C THR A 90 -0.57 14.97 10.63
N CYS A 91 -0.68 14.37 9.44
CA CYS A 91 -1.15 12.99 9.24
C CYS A 91 -0.06 12.19 8.50
N ASP A 92 -0.01 10.87 8.70
CA ASP A 92 0.91 10.00 7.95
C ASP A 92 0.60 9.95 6.44
N HIS A 93 -0.69 10.02 6.08
CA HIS A 93 -1.17 9.94 4.70
C HIS A 93 -1.94 11.21 4.30
N LEU A 94 -3.27 11.14 4.14
CA LEU A 94 -4.09 12.26 3.66
C LEU A 94 -4.69 13.03 4.84
N CYS A 95 -4.67 14.36 4.76
CA CYS A 95 -5.28 15.26 5.75
C CYS A 95 -6.41 16.09 5.09
N ILE A 96 -7.56 16.17 5.76
CA ILE A 96 -8.70 17.00 5.35
C ILE A 96 -9.01 17.98 6.48
N ASN A 97 -8.91 19.27 6.20
CA ASN A 97 -9.24 20.32 7.17
C ASN A 97 -10.76 20.51 7.25
N THR A 98 -11.28 20.70 8.46
CA THR A 98 -12.70 20.95 8.73
C THR A 98 -12.84 22.14 9.70
N PRO A 99 -13.96 22.88 9.71
CA PRO A 99 -14.09 23.98 10.66
C PRO A 99 -13.96 23.51 12.13
N GLY A 100 -12.90 23.97 12.80
CA GLY A 100 -12.53 23.68 14.18
C GLY A 100 -11.76 22.38 14.42
N SER A 101 -11.40 21.62 13.37
CA SER A 101 -10.73 20.32 13.49
C SER A 101 -10.16 19.81 12.15
N PHE A 102 -9.49 18.67 12.13
CA PHE A 102 -9.09 17.99 10.90
C PHE A 102 -9.39 16.48 10.96
N GLN A 103 -9.35 15.82 9.80
CA GLN A 103 -9.50 14.37 9.66
C GLN A 103 -8.34 13.78 8.86
N CYS A 104 -7.71 12.73 9.40
CA CYS A 104 -6.73 11.95 8.67
C CYS A 104 -7.37 10.72 8.00
N LEU A 105 -7.01 10.47 6.75
CA LEU A 105 -7.44 9.31 5.98
C LEU A 105 -6.24 8.48 5.53
N CYS A 106 -6.36 7.16 5.66
CA CYS A 106 -5.31 6.23 5.27
C CYS A 106 -5.50 5.73 3.84
N ASN A 107 -4.38 5.45 3.18
CA ASN A 107 -4.36 4.79 1.89
C ASN A 107 -4.97 3.39 1.97
N LYS A 108 -5.42 2.85 0.84
CA LYS A 108 -5.94 1.48 0.77
C LYS A 108 -4.91 0.47 1.30
N GLY A 109 -5.36 -0.48 2.13
CA GLY A 109 -4.50 -1.45 2.81
C GLY A 109 -3.96 -0.97 4.16
N TYR A 110 -4.29 0.26 4.56
CA TYR A 110 -3.89 0.83 5.85
C TYR A 110 -5.14 1.22 6.64
N THR A 111 -5.02 1.19 7.97
CA THR A 111 -6.06 1.63 8.89
C THR A 111 -5.53 2.71 9.83
N LEU A 112 -6.41 3.61 10.23
CA LEU A 112 -6.07 4.69 11.16
C LEU A 112 -5.96 4.11 12.57
N TYR A 113 -4.88 4.41 13.27
CA TYR A 113 -4.73 4.17 14.70
C TYR A 113 -4.39 5.50 15.39
N GLY A 114 -4.91 5.67 16.61
CA GLY A 114 -4.90 6.99 17.26
C GLY A 114 -5.77 8.00 16.48
N LEU A 115 -5.17 9.14 16.10
CA LEU A 115 -5.85 10.22 15.37
C LEU A 115 -5.15 10.61 14.07
N THR A 116 -3.85 10.38 13.97
CA THR A 116 -3.00 10.93 12.90
C THR A 116 -2.22 9.87 12.12
N HIS A 117 -2.19 8.63 12.62
CA HIS A 117 -1.27 7.61 12.13
C HIS A 117 -1.94 6.49 11.36
N CYS A 118 -1.26 6.02 10.33
CA CYS A 118 -1.74 4.97 9.45
C CYS A 118 -0.83 3.76 9.56
N GLY A 119 -1.40 2.64 9.99
CA GLY A 119 -0.69 1.37 10.11
C GLY A 119 -1.16 0.39 9.05
N ASP A 120 -0.21 -0.41 8.58
CA ASP A 120 -0.48 -1.52 7.66
C ASP A 120 -1.48 -2.51 8.28
N ILE A 121 -2.51 -2.90 7.52
CA ILE A 121 -3.46 -3.92 7.97
C ILE A 121 -2.84 -5.27 7.69
N ASP A 122 -2.53 -6.05 8.72
CA ASP A 122 -2.09 -7.44 8.50
C ASP A 122 -3.28 -8.32 8.12
N GLU A 123 -3.57 -8.43 6.83
CA GLU A 123 -4.68 -9.25 6.36
C GLU A 123 -4.44 -10.75 6.60
N CYS A 124 -3.19 -11.18 6.83
CA CYS A 124 -2.90 -12.56 7.19
C CYS A 124 -3.38 -12.92 8.60
N SER A 125 -3.55 -11.95 9.49
CA SER A 125 -4.21 -12.14 10.79
C SER A 125 -5.72 -12.34 10.65
N ILE A 126 -6.32 -11.83 9.57
CA ILE A 126 -7.76 -11.88 9.31
C ILE A 126 -8.07 -13.12 8.49
N ASN A 127 -8.52 -14.20 9.15
CA ASN A 127 -8.88 -15.46 8.49
C ASN A 127 -7.80 -15.96 7.49
N ARG A 128 -6.52 -15.81 7.85
CA ARG A 128 -5.35 -16.19 7.02
C ARG A 128 -5.30 -15.49 5.65
N GLY A 129 -5.84 -14.27 5.55
CA GLY A 129 -6.02 -13.54 4.29
C GLY A 129 -6.92 -14.26 3.30
N GLY A 130 -7.73 -15.23 3.73
CA GLY A 130 -8.44 -16.13 2.83
C GLY A 130 -7.51 -16.98 1.95
N CYS A 131 -6.22 -17.12 2.27
CA CYS A 131 -5.30 -17.97 1.54
C CYS A 131 -5.56 -19.44 1.83
N ARG A 132 -5.47 -20.31 0.80
CA ARG A 132 -5.64 -21.76 1.01
C ARG A 132 -4.51 -22.38 1.84
N PHE A 133 -3.28 -21.94 1.61
CA PHE A 133 -2.09 -22.47 2.27
C PHE A 133 -1.34 -21.39 3.04
N GLY A 134 -0.32 -20.74 2.46
CA GLY A 134 0.43 -19.70 3.17
C GLY A 134 -0.07 -18.29 2.85
N CYS A 135 0.09 -17.37 3.81
CA CYS A 135 -0.16 -15.94 3.65
C CYS A 135 1.08 -15.19 4.12
N ILE A 136 1.51 -14.19 3.35
CA ILE A 136 2.62 -13.29 3.70
C ILE A 136 2.08 -11.87 3.62
N ASN A 137 2.14 -11.17 4.75
CA ASN A 137 1.76 -9.76 4.83
C ASN A 137 2.84 -8.87 4.20
N THR A 138 2.43 -7.82 3.51
CA THR A 138 3.32 -6.85 2.85
C THR A 138 2.79 -5.43 3.07
N PRO A 139 3.61 -4.37 3.03
CA PRO A 139 3.08 -3.02 3.25
C PRO A 139 1.99 -2.63 2.22
N GLY A 140 0.76 -2.47 2.71
CA GLY A 140 -0.46 -2.11 1.99
C GLY A 140 -1.18 -3.27 1.28
N SER A 141 -0.75 -4.52 1.46
CA SER A 141 -1.31 -5.68 0.76
C SER A 141 -0.79 -7.01 1.35
N TYR A 142 -1.20 -8.14 0.81
CA TYR A 142 -0.66 -9.44 1.18
C TYR A 142 -0.64 -10.36 -0.03
N GLN A 143 0.13 -11.44 0.08
CA GLN A 143 0.24 -12.46 -0.96
C GLN A 143 0.08 -13.87 -0.40
N CYS A 144 -0.70 -14.68 -1.12
CA CYS A 144 -0.84 -16.09 -0.80
C CYS A 144 0.30 -16.89 -1.43
N THR A 145 0.81 -17.89 -0.71
CA THR A 145 1.85 -18.79 -1.19
C THR A 145 1.33 -20.21 -1.32
N CYS A 146 1.79 -20.88 -2.38
CA CYS A 146 1.43 -22.26 -2.69
C CYS A 146 2.57 -23.22 -2.30
N PRO A 147 2.23 -24.46 -1.90
CA PRO A 147 3.19 -25.56 -1.77
C PRO A 147 3.94 -25.82 -3.09
N ALA A 148 5.13 -26.43 -2.99
CA ALA A 148 5.96 -26.75 -4.14
C ALA A 148 5.21 -27.63 -5.17
N GLY A 149 5.31 -27.27 -6.45
CA GLY A 149 4.65 -27.98 -7.56
C GLY A 149 3.23 -27.49 -7.89
N CYS A 150 2.70 -26.53 -7.13
CA CYS A 150 1.39 -25.93 -7.40
C CYS A 150 1.53 -24.43 -7.68
N LYS A 151 0.75 -23.92 -8.65
CA LYS A 151 0.76 -22.50 -9.04
C LYS A 151 -0.40 -21.78 -8.39
N LEU A 152 -0.20 -20.51 -8.09
CA LEU A 152 -1.27 -19.65 -7.61
C LEU A 152 -2.32 -19.52 -8.71
N HIS A 153 -3.56 -19.79 -8.33
CA HIS A 153 -4.72 -19.67 -9.19
C HIS A 153 -4.92 -18.20 -9.62
N TRP A 154 -5.71 -17.97 -10.68
CA TRP A 154 -5.96 -16.63 -11.20
C TRP A 154 -6.57 -15.69 -10.14
N ASN A 155 -7.31 -16.25 -9.18
CA ASN A 155 -7.91 -15.51 -8.06
C ASN A 155 -6.90 -15.08 -6.99
N LYS A 156 -5.60 -15.42 -7.11
CA LYS A 156 -4.52 -15.11 -6.18
C LYS A 156 -4.67 -15.70 -4.76
N LYS A 157 -5.58 -16.66 -4.56
CA LYS A 157 -5.88 -17.23 -3.24
C LYS A 157 -5.77 -18.75 -3.16
N ASP A 158 -6.21 -19.39 -4.23
CA ASP A 158 -6.22 -20.84 -4.35
C ASP A 158 -4.96 -21.31 -5.10
N CYS A 159 -4.65 -22.59 -4.99
CA CYS A 159 -3.52 -23.19 -5.70
C CYS A 159 -4.04 -24.28 -6.64
N THR A 160 -3.67 -24.20 -7.91
CA THR A 160 -3.99 -25.24 -8.88
C THR A 160 -2.77 -26.12 -9.14
N GLY A 161 -3.01 -27.43 -9.22
CA GLY A 161 -2.02 -28.38 -9.72
C GLY A 161 -1.69 -28.01 -11.17
N SER A 162 -0.41 -27.79 -11.46
CA SER A 162 0.03 -27.55 -12.82
C SER A 162 -0.12 -28.82 -13.65
N VAL A 163 -1.18 -28.94 -14.46
CA VAL A 163 -1.13 -29.80 -15.64
C VAL A 163 -0.15 -29.14 -16.61
N PRO A 164 1.01 -29.73 -16.91
CA PRO A 164 1.98 -29.12 -17.81
C PRO A 164 1.33 -28.96 -19.20
N PRO A 165 1.38 -27.78 -19.83
CA PRO A 165 0.99 -27.63 -21.23
C PRO A 165 1.88 -28.52 -22.10
N ARG A 166 1.31 -29.60 -22.66
CA ARG A 166 2.06 -30.60 -23.43
C ARG A 166 2.30 -30.13 -24.86
N ALA A 167 3.54 -30.26 -25.33
CA ALA A 167 3.89 -30.18 -26.73
C ALA A 167 3.99 -31.61 -27.29
N THR A 168 3.47 -31.85 -28.49
CA THR A 168 3.50 -33.16 -29.13
C THR A 168 4.25 -33.07 -30.45
N LEU A 169 5.32 -33.86 -30.60
CA LEU A 169 6.00 -34.02 -31.87
C LEU A 169 5.49 -35.29 -32.56
N THR A 170 4.77 -35.08 -33.66
CA THR A 170 4.20 -36.14 -34.51
C THR A 170 5.01 -36.25 -35.80
N CYS A 171 5.52 -37.44 -36.12
CA CYS A 171 6.26 -37.68 -37.36
C CYS A 171 5.68 -38.91 -38.08
N ASN A 172 5.08 -38.69 -39.24
CA ASN A 172 4.47 -39.74 -40.06
C ASN A 172 5.35 -40.06 -41.26
N LYS A 173 5.42 -41.35 -41.60
CA LYS A 173 6.18 -41.85 -42.75
C LYS A 173 5.22 -42.16 -43.89
N THR A 174 5.12 -41.29 -44.88
CA THR A 174 4.28 -41.49 -46.09
C THR A 174 5.19 -41.90 -47.26
N GLY A 175 5.31 -43.20 -47.49
CA GLY A 175 6.19 -43.76 -48.53
C GLY A 175 7.69 -43.55 -48.24
N LYS A 176 8.45 -43.02 -49.21
CA LYS A 176 9.90 -42.72 -49.06
C LYS A 176 10.20 -41.38 -48.32
N LYS A 177 9.18 -40.61 -47.92
CA LYS A 177 9.33 -39.25 -47.38
C LYS A 177 8.76 -39.16 -45.95
N ASP A 178 9.45 -38.43 -45.06
CA ASP A 178 9.06 -38.27 -43.64
C ASP A 178 8.44 -36.87 -43.43
N SER A 179 7.27 -36.78 -42.81
CA SER A 179 6.54 -35.53 -42.54
C SER A 179 6.35 -35.35 -41.04
N CYS A 180 6.86 -34.27 -40.46
CA CYS A 180 6.80 -34.00 -39.02
C CYS A 180 6.03 -32.72 -38.72
N ALA A 181 5.17 -32.77 -37.72
CA ALA A 181 4.43 -31.62 -37.20
C ALA A 181 4.65 -31.48 -35.68
N LEU A 182 5.03 -30.27 -35.25
CA LEU A 182 5.09 -29.90 -33.83
C LEU A 182 3.77 -29.27 -33.43
N THR A 183 3.03 -29.91 -32.53
CA THR A 183 1.70 -29.47 -32.08
C THR A 183 1.78 -28.94 -30.65
N CYS A 184 1.28 -27.72 -30.44
CA CYS A 184 1.25 -27.05 -29.15
C CYS A 184 -0.17 -27.01 -28.57
N ALA A 185 -0.38 -27.67 -27.43
CA ALA A 185 -1.72 -27.77 -26.81
C ALA A 185 -2.20 -26.46 -26.14
N SER A 186 -1.28 -25.59 -25.67
CA SER A 186 -1.61 -24.25 -25.14
C SER A 186 -0.37 -23.33 -25.07
N LYS A 187 -0.60 -22.01 -25.12
CA LYS A 187 0.36 -20.90 -24.97
C LYS A 187 1.75 -21.12 -25.62
N ALA A 188 1.81 -21.11 -26.94
CA ALA A 188 3.07 -20.90 -27.64
C ALA A 188 3.48 -19.43 -27.51
N ARG A 189 4.62 -19.13 -26.89
CA ARG A 189 5.16 -17.76 -26.82
C ARG A 189 6.00 -17.50 -28.06
N PHE A 190 5.60 -16.48 -28.83
CA PHE A 190 6.33 -15.96 -29.97
C PHE A 190 7.10 -14.70 -29.57
N LEU A 191 8.38 -14.66 -29.88
CA LEU A 191 9.25 -13.50 -29.68
C LEU A 191 9.87 -13.15 -31.04
N PRO A 192 9.40 -12.08 -31.72
CA PRO A 192 10.09 -11.55 -32.88
C PRO A 192 11.36 -10.84 -32.40
N GLU A 193 12.53 -11.36 -32.77
CA GLU A 193 13.82 -10.72 -32.46
C GLU A 193 14.20 -9.71 -33.56
N SER A 194 13.76 -9.94 -34.81
CA SER A 194 13.89 -9.04 -35.96
C SER A 194 13.02 -9.51 -37.16
N ASP A 195 12.99 -8.77 -38.27
CA ASP A 195 12.35 -9.18 -39.55
C ASP A 195 12.93 -10.47 -40.18
N SER A 196 13.98 -11.02 -39.61
CA SER A 196 14.69 -12.21 -40.10
C SER A 196 15.01 -13.24 -39.01
N SER A 197 14.54 -13.03 -37.77
CA SER A 197 14.78 -13.93 -36.64
C SER A 197 13.58 -13.97 -35.69
N TYR A 198 13.17 -15.18 -35.29
CA TYR A 198 12.08 -15.36 -34.34
C TYR A 198 12.29 -16.58 -33.45
N THR A 199 11.69 -16.54 -32.26
CA THR A 199 11.68 -17.65 -31.32
C THR A 199 10.24 -18.05 -30.98
N VAL A 200 9.90 -19.33 -31.14
CA VAL A 200 8.63 -19.95 -30.73
C VAL A 200 8.93 -20.92 -29.59
N SER A 201 8.40 -20.66 -28.40
CA SER A 201 8.50 -21.58 -27.27
C SER A 201 7.13 -22.16 -26.92
N CYS A 202 7.09 -23.44 -26.60
CA CYS A 202 5.87 -24.21 -26.44
C CYS A 202 6.00 -25.10 -25.19
N GLY A 203 5.03 -25.01 -24.27
CA GLY A 203 5.12 -25.63 -22.96
C GLY A 203 5.75 -24.73 -21.89
N THR A 204 6.05 -25.27 -20.71
CA THR A 204 6.81 -24.57 -19.65
C THR A 204 8.06 -25.36 -19.29
N PRO A 205 9.24 -24.74 -19.19
CA PRO A 205 10.45 -25.44 -18.78
C PRO A 205 10.33 -25.94 -17.34
N VAL A 206 10.83 -27.15 -17.08
CA VAL A 206 10.80 -27.75 -15.73
C VAL A 206 11.79 -27.01 -14.82
N LEU A 207 11.28 -26.31 -13.80
CA LEU A 207 12.10 -25.59 -12.82
C LEU A 207 12.83 -26.56 -11.88
N ARG A 208 14.13 -26.33 -11.65
CA ARG A 208 14.94 -27.02 -10.63
C ARG A 208 14.94 -26.20 -9.34
N GLN A 209 14.74 -26.82 -8.18
CA GLN A 209 15.34 -26.34 -6.93
C GLN A 209 15.42 -27.43 -5.84
N GLY A 210 16.41 -27.25 -4.94
CA GLY A 210 17.03 -28.25 -4.07
C GLY A 210 16.28 -28.65 -2.79
N ALA A 211 16.88 -29.63 -2.12
CA ALA A 211 16.36 -30.47 -1.06
C ALA A 211 16.00 -29.75 0.26
N GLN A 212 14.89 -30.13 0.91
CA GLN A 212 14.84 -30.92 2.15
C GLN A 212 13.42 -30.95 2.79
N GLN A 213 13.15 -32.08 3.47
CA GLN A 213 12.15 -32.36 4.52
C GLN A 213 10.89 -33.20 4.18
N ARG A 214 10.60 -34.11 5.13
CA ARG A 214 9.76 -35.33 5.09
C ARG A 214 8.25 -35.02 5.12
N PRO A 215 7.38 -35.88 4.55
CA PRO A 215 5.93 -35.67 4.59
C PRO A 215 5.25 -36.38 5.77
N SER A 216 4.27 -35.70 6.39
CA SER A 216 3.19 -36.29 7.19
C SER A 216 1.87 -36.26 6.40
N ASN A 217 1.09 -37.33 6.54
CA ASN A 217 -0.15 -37.63 5.83
C ASN A 217 -1.21 -36.50 5.86
N SER A 218 -1.58 -36.00 4.68
CA SER A 218 -2.96 -35.63 4.36
C SER A 218 -3.13 -35.59 2.83
N SER A 219 -4.16 -36.27 2.34
CA SER A 219 -4.54 -36.42 0.94
C SER A 219 -4.89 -35.09 0.28
N HIS A 220 -3.94 -34.43 -0.38
CA HIS A 220 -4.25 -33.36 -1.33
C HIS A 220 -3.26 -33.35 -2.51
N GLN A 221 -3.84 -33.17 -3.69
CA GLN A 221 -3.30 -33.36 -5.04
C GLN A 221 -2.22 -32.33 -5.43
N CYS A 222 -1.11 -32.32 -4.70
CA CYS A 222 0.09 -31.54 -4.99
C CYS A 222 1.32 -32.33 -4.50
N LEU A 223 1.64 -33.45 -5.16
CA LEU A 223 2.98 -34.03 -5.11
C LEU A 223 3.22 -34.91 -6.35
N GLU A 224 4.28 -34.64 -7.11
CA GLU A 224 5.37 -35.60 -7.23
C GLU A 224 6.62 -34.91 -7.79
N THR A 225 7.76 -35.25 -7.19
CA THR A 225 9.12 -34.91 -7.61
C THR A 225 9.36 -35.37 -9.04
N VAL A 226 9.38 -34.44 -10.00
CA VAL A 226 9.74 -34.74 -11.38
C VAL A 226 11.25 -35.05 -11.43
N ALA A 227 11.61 -36.28 -11.81
CA ALA A 227 12.99 -36.63 -12.12
C ALA A 227 13.57 -35.66 -13.16
N ALA A 228 14.87 -35.33 -13.06
CA ALA A 228 15.48 -34.31 -13.90
C ALA A 228 15.15 -34.53 -15.40
N PRO A 229 14.59 -33.52 -16.10
CA PRO A 229 14.11 -33.67 -17.47
C PRO A 229 15.26 -33.99 -18.42
N ILE A 230 14.96 -34.71 -19.51
CA ILE A 230 15.94 -35.00 -20.56
C ILE A 230 15.94 -33.83 -21.54
N LYS A 231 17.07 -33.11 -21.64
CA LYS A 231 17.25 -32.00 -22.57
C LYS A 231 18.00 -32.44 -23.80
N GLN A 232 17.48 -32.14 -24.99
CA GLN A 232 18.15 -32.46 -26.26
C GLN A 232 18.05 -31.27 -27.22
N LYS A 233 19.18 -30.91 -27.84
CA LYS A 233 19.26 -29.81 -28.80
C LYS A 233 19.51 -30.33 -30.21
N ALA A 234 18.84 -29.74 -31.20
CA ALA A 234 19.02 -30.01 -32.61
C ALA A 234 19.13 -28.69 -33.39
N SER A 235 20.02 -28.60 -34.37
CA SER A 235 20.18 -27.41 -35.20
C SER A 235 20.30 -27.81 -36.67
N PHE A 236 19.58 -27.09 -37.53
CA PHE A 236 19.40 -27.37 -38.94
C PHE A 236 19.75 -26.13 -39.75
N LYS A 237 20.41 -26.30 -40.90
CA LYS A 237 20.75 -25.22 -41.83
C LYS A 237 20.07 -25.48 -43.16
N ILE A 238 19.31 -24.51 -43.65
CA ILE A 238 18.67 -24.53 -44.96
C ILE A 238 19.30 -23.42 -45.82
N LYS A 239 19.74 -23.78 -47.02
CA LYS A 239 20.32 -22.84 -47.98
C LYS A 239 19.21 -22.21 -48.82
N ASP A 240 19.36 -20.93 -49.17
CA ASP A 240 18.45 -20.18 -50.04
C ASP A 240 17.02 -20.02 -49.48
N ALA A 241 16.91 -19.88 -48.16
CA ALA A 241 15.65 -19.70 -47.45
C ALA A 241 15.73 -18.54 -46.43
N LYS A 242 14.60 -17.88 -46.18
CA LYS A 242 14.43 -16.87 -45.11
C LYS A 242 13.46 -17.40 -44.06
N CYS A 243 13.72 -17.05 -42.79
CA CYS A 243 12.76 -17.26 -41.71
C CYS A 243 11.46 -16.53 -42.05
N HIS A 244 10.37 -17.27 -42.16
CA HIS A 244 9.07 -16.73 -42.51
C HIS A 244 8.02 -17.63 -41.88
N LEU A 245 7.20 -17.08 -40.98
CA LEU A 245 6.15 -17.81 -40.28
C LEU A 245 4.79 -17.40 -40.88
N HIS A 246 4.20 -18.26 -41.72
CA HIS A 246 2.92 -17.95 -42.39
C HIS A 246 1.95 -19.13 -42.32
N PRO A 247 0.63 -18.88 -42.16
CA PRO A 247 -0.36 -19.93 -42.23
C PRO A 247 -0.40 -20.55 -43.63
N ARG A 248 -0.51 -21.87 -43.70
CA ARG A 248 -0.59 -22.62 -44.96
C ARG A 248 -1.98 -22.48 -45.58
N ALA A 249 -2.07 -21.98 -46.82
CA ALA A 249 -3.32 -21.97 -47.58
C ALA A 249 -3.66 -23.39 -48.07
N LYS A 250 -4.87 -23.91 -47.76
CA LYS A 250 -5.38 -25.15 -48.38
C LYS A 250 -5.68 -24.88 -49.86
N GLY A 251 -4.72 -25.15 -50.74
CA GLY A 251 -4.95 -25.23 -52.18
C GLY A 251 -5.68 -26.52 -52.57
N LYS A 252 -6.69 -26.42 -53.43
CA LYS A 252 -7.34 -27.55 -54.11
C LYS A 252 -6.36 -28.21 -55.08
N GLN A 253 -5.88 -29.43 -54.77
CA GLN A 253 -5.64 -30.57 -55.68
C GLN A 253 -4.83 -31.64 -54.94
N ASP A 254 -5.50 -32.73 -54.56
CA ASP A 254 -5.15 -34.09 -54.99
C ASP A 254 -6.25 -35.05 -54.49
N GLU A 255 -6.76 -35.83 -55.43
CA GLU A 255 -7.97 -36.65 -55.35
C GLU A 255 -7.90 -37.82 -54.36
N ALA A 256 -9.11 -38.27 -54.02
CA ALA A 256 -9.42 -39.41 -53.19
C ALA A 256 -8.79 -40.72 -53.66
N GLY A 257 -8.18 -41.44 -52.71
CA GLY A 257 -7.90 -42.87 -52.79
C GLY A 257 -8.49 -43.58 -51.57
N LYS A 258 -9.62 -44.26 -51.76
CA LYS A 258 -10.31 -45.11 -50.78
C LYS A 258 -9.73 -46.52 -50.85
N VAL A 259 -9.17 -47.08 -49.77
CA VAL A 259 -9.09 -48.53 -49.52
C VAL A 259 -9.10 -48.78 -48.00
N GLY A 260 -9.89 -49.76 -47.56
CA GLY A 260 -10.01 -50.18 -46.15
C GLY A 260 -9.09 -51.34 -45.74
N ALA A 261 -9.36 -51.80 -44.52
CA ALA A 261 -8.92 -53.03 -43.85
C ALA A 261 -7.50 -53.10 -43.22
N GLN A 262 -7.52 -53.29 -41.89
CA GLN A 262 -6.65 -54.10 -41.03
C GLN A 262 -5.17 -54.31 -41.43
N GLY A 263 -4.25 -53.81 -40.60
CA GLY A 263 -2.83 -54.20 -40.61
C GLY A 263 -1.97 -53.41 -39.62
N ALA A 264 -1.36 -54.14 -38.66
CA ALA A 264 -0.15 -53.88 -37.84
C ALA A 264 0.24 -52.44 -37.36
N PRO A 265 0.75 -52.29 -36.12
CA PRO A 265 1.10 -50.99 -35.56
C PRO A 265 2.27 -50.32 -36.30
N ALA A 266 2.04 -49.10 -36.78
CA ALA A 266 3.05 -48.25 -37.39
C ALA A 266 4.15 -47.84 -36.37
N PRO A 267 5.43 -47.79 -36.76
CA PRO A 267 6.50 -47.35 -35.87
C PRO A 267 6.54 -45.81 -35.80
N CYS A 268 6.41 -45.32 -34.56
CA CYS A 268 6.45 -43.92 -34.08
C CYS A 268 5.13 -43.12 -34.16
N SER A 269 4.15 -43.47 -33.33
CA SER A 269 3.13 -42.53 -32.84
C SER A 269 3.58 -41.89 -31.52
N ASP A 270 3.58 -40.55 -31.51
CA ASP A 270 3.56 -39.64 -30.36
C ASP A 270 4.77 -39.64 -29.40
N CYS A 271 5.69 -38.70 -29.61
CA CYS A 271 6.60 -38.26 -28.57
C CYS A 271 6.00 -37.05 -27.84
N GLN A 272 5.47 -37.26 -26.64
CA GLN A 272 5.06 -36.19 -25.74
C GLN A 272 6.32 -35.51 -25.18
N VAL A 273 6.48 -34.22 -25.44
CA VAL A 273 7.56 -33.38 -24.93
C VAL A 273 6.96 -32.28 -24.04
N ALA A 274 7.59 -32.02 -22.90
CA ALA A 274 7.08 -31.08 -21.89
C ALA A 274 7.36 -29.62 -22.26
N PHE A 275 8.47 -29.37 -22.96
CA PHE A 275 8.83 -28.05 -23.47
C PHE A 275 9.60 -28.16 -24.79
N VAL A 276 9.32 -27.25 -25.73
CA VAL A 276 10.06 -27.10 -26.99
C VAL A 276 10.35 -25.61 -27.23
N ASN A 277 11.61 -25.29 -27.52
CA ASN A 277 12.03 -23.95 -27.92
C ASN A 277 12.61 -23.98 -29.34
N LEU A 278 11.94 -23.32 -30.29
CA LEU A 278 12.30 -23.21 -31.70
C LEU A 278 12.81 -21.80 -31.97
N LYS A 279 14.08 -21.66 -32.35
CA LYS A 279 14.67 -20.41 -32.83
C LYS A 279 14.99 -20.49 -34.32
N CYS A 280 14.47 -19.58 -35.12
CA CYS A 280 14.81 -19.42 -36.53
C CYS A 280 15.63 -18.14 -36.70
N ASP A 281 16.80 -18.25 -37.35
CA ASP A 281 17.67 -17.10 -37.65
C ASP A 281 18.10 -17.13 -39.12
N SER A 282 17.90 -16.04 -39.86
CA SER A 282 18.34 -15.91 -41.26
C SER A 282 19.55 -14.96 -41.36
N SER A 283 20.63 -15.47 -41.96
CA SER A 283 21.91 -14.77 -42.08
C SER A 283 22.33 -14.62 -43.55
N LYS A 284 22.79 -13.42 -43.91
CA LYS A 284 23.42 -13.15 -45.22
C LYS A 284 24.90 -13.51 -45.15
N LYS A 285 25.37 -14.40 -46.04
CA LYS A 285 26.78 -14.79 -46.07
C LYS A 285 27.63 -13.63 -46.62
N GLY A 286 28.48 -13.02 -45.78
CA GLY A 286 29.42 -11.96 -46.19
C GLY A 286 30.43 -12.45 -47.24
N LYS A 287 30.66 -11.66 -48.28
CA LYS A 287 31.58 -11.97 -49.39
C LYS A 287 33.04 -11.95 -48.90
N GLY A 288 33.76 -13.07 -49.05
CA GLY A 288 35.22 -13.03 -49.17
C GLY A 288 35.59 -12.33 -50.49
N ARG A 289 36.60 -11.46 -50.46
CA ARG A 289 37.03 -10.66 -51.61
C ARG A 289 37.42 -11.58 -52.78
N ARG A 290 36.84 -11.31 -53.96
CA ARG A 290 37.04 -11.91 -55.31
C ARG A 290 36.11 -13.08 -55.70
N ALA A 291 34.90 -12.73 -56.15
CA ALA A 291 34.20 -13.39 -57.28
C ALA A 291 33.02 -12.51 -57.74
N ARG A 292 32.94 -12.26 -59.06
CA ARG A 292 31.94 -11.43 -59.75
C ARG A 292 30.77 -12.33 -60.18
N ASN A 293 29.54 -11.87 -59.91
CA ASN A 293 28.22 -12.46 -60.24
C ASN A 293 27.84 -13.83 -59.63
N SER A 294 27.14 -13.80 -58.49
CA SER A 294 25.91 -14.60 -58.24
C SER A 294 25.17 -14.04 -57.01
N SER A 295 23.84 -14.24 -56.96
CA SER A 295 22.91 -13.78 -55.92
C SER A 295 23.42 -14.03 -54.49
N SER A 296 23.17 -13.09 -53.57
CA SER A 296 23.50 -13.24 -52.15
C SER A 296 22.71 -14.42 -51.55
N LYS A 297 23.36 -15.58 -51.40
CA LYS A 297 22.74 -16.77 -50.80
C LYS A 297 22.48 -16.54 -49.31
N GLU A 298 21.22 -16.37 -48.96
CA GLU A 298 20.75 -16.33 -47.56
C GLU A 298 20.72 -17.75 -46.98
N VAL A 299 21.18 -17.88 -45.73
CA VAL A 299 21.19 -19.15 -45.01
C VAL A 299 20.33 -19.03 -43.76
N MET A 300 19.31 -19.87 -43.69
CA MET A 300 18.43 -20.00 -42.53
C MET A 300 18.95 -21.08 -41.59
N ARG A 301 18.95 -20.79 -40.29
CA ARG A 301 19.27 -21.75 -39.23
C ARG A 301 18.07 -21.90 -38.30
N ILE A 302 17.53 -23.12 -38.21
CA ILE A 302 16.50 -23.48 -37.23
C ILE A 302 17.18 -24.25 -36.10
N THR A 303 16.94 -23.85 -34.86
CA THR A 303 17.46 -24.50 -33.65
C THR A 303 16.29 -24.91 -32.78
N LEU A 304 16.20 -26.18 -32.42
CA LEU A 304 15.17 -26.77 -31.58
C LEU A 304 15.78 -27.32 -30.30
N GLU A 305 15.23 -26.94 -29.16
CA GLU A 305 15.58 -27.46 -27.84
C GLU A 305 14.36 -28.17 -27.26
N PHE A 306 14.48 -29.47 -27.00
CA PHE A 306 13.42 -30.32 -26.47
C PHE A 306 13.71 -30.64 -25.00
N GLU A 307 12.68 -30.56 -24.15
CA GLU A 307 12.70 -31.10 -22.79
C GLU A 307 11.59 -32.16 -22.65
N ALA A 308 11.97 -33.39 -22.32
CA ALA A 308 11.03 -34.49 -22.09
C ALA A 308 10.98 -34.85 -20.59
N GLU A 309 9.76 -34.99 -20.07
CA GLU A 309 9.49 -35.47 -18.71
C GLU A 309 9.53 -37.01 -18.65
N ILE A 310 9.92 -37.54 -17.49
CA ILE A 310 9.90 -38.98 -17.19
C ILE A 310 8.73 -39.22 -16.23
N LYS A 311 7.72 -39.97 -16.66
CA LYS A 311 6.59 -40.37 -15.80
C LYS A 311 7.02 -41.54 -14.93
N LEU A 312 7.01 -41.38 -13.61
CA LEU A 312 7.36 -42.45 -12.67
C LEU A 312 6.32 -43.59 -12.64
N GLU A 313 5.10 -43.30 -13.08
CA GLU A 313 3.99 -44.25 -13.21
C GLU A 313 4.27 -45.41 -14.20
N GLU A 314 5.30 -45.30 -15.06
CA GLU A 314 5.70 -46.33 -16.03
C GLU A 314 6.79 -47.30 -15.49
N ILE A 315 7.17 -47.21 -14.21
CA ILE A 315 8.14 -48.14 -13.60
C ILE A 315 7.48 -49.53 -13.46
N THR A 316 7.96 -50.48 -14.25
CA THR A 316 7.58 -51.90 -14.13
C THR A 316 8.62 -52.64 -13.28
N ALA A 317 8.26 -53.81 -12.74
CA ALA A 317 9.20 -54.69 -12.03
C ALA A 317 10.47 -55.06 -12.85
N SER A 318 10.42 -54.86 -14.18
CA SER A 318 11.48 -55.16 -15.14
C SER A 318 12.33 -53.96 -15.61
N CYS A 319 11.98 -52.71 -15.26
CA CYS A 319 12.68 -51.52 -15.77
C CYS A 319 12.71 -50.39 -14.73
N ASN A 320 13.89 -50.17 -14.15
CA ASN A 320 14.14 -49.09 -13.19
C ASN A 320 14.20 -47.69 -13.84
N LEU A 321 14.35 -46.65 -13.01
CA LEU A 321 14.37 -45.24 -13.43
C LEU A 321 15.47 -44.94 -14.49
N ASN A 322 16.61 -45.63 -14.44
CA ASN A 322 17.69 -45.51 -15.43
C ASN A 322 17.32 -46.15 -16.78
N CYS A 323 16.65 -47.30 -16.76
CA CYS A 323 16.13 -47.97 -17.95
C CYS A 323 15.05 -47.12 -18.65
N LEU A 324 14.12 -46.52 -17.87
CA LEU A 324 13.12 -45.57 -18.41
C LEU A 324 13.76 -44.33 -19.01
N ARG A 325 14.75 -43.73 -18.32
CA ARG A 325 15.49 -42.58 -18.83
C ARG A 325 16.13 -42.87 -20.19
N GLN A 326 16.82 -44.01 -20.34
CA GLN A 326 17.42 -44.42 -21.61
C GLN A 326 16.38 -44.72 -22.70
N ARG A 327 15.20 -45.23 -22.34
CA ARG A 327 14.11 -45.52 -23.29
C ARG A 327 13.53 -44.24 -23.86
N VAL A 328 13.26 -43.25 -23.00
CA VAL A 328 12.76 -41.92 -23.43
C VAL A 328 13.82 -41.20 -24.26
N GLU A 329 15.10 -41.25 -23.87
CA GLU A 329 16.19 -40.64 -24.64
C GLU A 329 16.36 -41.26 -26.03
N ARG A 330 16.27 -42.60 -26.15
CA ARG A 330 16.32 -43.31 -27.44
C ARG A 330 15.15 -42.92 -28.34
N LYS A 331 13.93 -42.84 -27.79
CA LYS A 331 12.74 -42.38 -28.52
C LYS A 331 12.92 -40.95 -29.04
N LEU A 332 13.40 -40.04 -28.19
CA LEU A 332 13.63 -38.63 -28.55
C LEU A 332 14.71 -38.48 -29.64
N LYS A 333 15.83 -39.22 -29.54
CA LYS A 333 16.88 -39.24 -30.59
C LYS A 333 16.35 -39.74 -31.93
N SER A 334 15.51 -40.78 -31.93
CA SER A 334 14.87 -41.30 -33.14
C SER A 334 13.93 -40.26 -33.77
N ALA A 335 13.10 -39.60 -32.96
CA ALA A 335 12.19 -38.55 -33.42
C ALA A 335 12.96 -37.35 -34.02
N ILE A 336 14.06 -36.91 -33.40
CA ILE A 336 14.92 -35.84 -33.92
C ILE A 336 15.56 -36.23 -35.26
N LYS A 337 15.92 -37.51 -35.45
CA LYS A 337 16.45 -38.00 -36.72
C LYS A 337 15.40 -37.96 -37.84
N ALA A 338 14.15 -38.33 -37.54
CA ALA A 338 13.03 -38.21 -38.48
C ALA A 338 12.73 -36.74 -38.79
N LEU A 339 12.75 -35.88 -37.78
CA LEU A 339 12.57 -34.43 -37.91
C LEU A 339 13.64 -33.80 -38.82
N LYS A 340 14.91 -34.20 -38.65
CA LYS A 340 16.01 -33.76 -39.53
C LYS A 340 15.74 -34.08 -41.00
N LYS A 341 15.20 -35.28 -41.27
CA LYS A 341 14.85 -35.71 -42.61
C LYS A 341 13.64 -34.95 -43.16
N SER A 342 12.65 -34.66 -42.32
CA SER A 342 11.46 -33.89 -42.69
C SER A 342 11.77 -32.42 -43.00
N ILE A 343 12.62 -31.77 -42.19
CA ILE A 343 13.07 -30.38 -42.42
C ILE A 343 13.86 -30.29 -43.74
N ASN A 344 14.76 -31.24 -44.00
CA ASN A 344 15.52 -31.30 -45.26
C ASN A 344 14.63 -31.59 -46.49
N GLN A 345 13.44 -32.18 -46.28
CA GLN A 345 12.46 -32.50 -47.31
C GLN A 345 11.36 -31.44 -47.43
N GLU A 346 11.50 -30.28 -46.77
CA GLU A 346 10.54 -29.16 -46.81
C GLU A 346 9.13 -29.54 -46.30
N ARG A 347 9.04 -30.47 -45.34
CA ARG A 347 7.76 -31.03 -44.82
C ARG A 347 7.57 -30.87 -43.32
N PHE A 348 8.25 -29.89 -42.71
CA PHE A 348 8.09 -29.57 -41.31
C PHE A 348 7.03 -28.49 -41.11
N LEU A 349 6.04 -28.76 -40.26
CA LEU A 349 4.93 -27.87 -39.97
C LEU A 349 4.84 -27.56 -38.48
N LEU A 350 4.47 -26.32 -38.15
CA LEU A 350 4.12 -25.93 -36.79
C LEU A 350 2.59 -25.86 -36.67
N ARG A 351 2.02 -26.56 -35.69
CA ARG A 351 0.58 -26.61 -35.43
C ARG A 351 0.25 -25.91 -34.11
N PHE A 352 -0.55 -24.86 -34.18
CA PHE A 352 -1.01 -24.12 -33.01
C PHE A 352 -2.45 -23.66 -33.18
N ALA A 353 -3.26 -23.84 -32.13
CA ALA A 353 -4.69 -23.49 -32.12
C ALA A 353 -5.48 -24.02 -33.34
N GLY A 354 -5.13 -25.21 -33.85
CA GLY A 354 -5.78 -25.83 -35.02
C GLY A 354 -5.30 -25.36 -36.39
N MET A 355 -4.35 -24.42 -36.47
CA MET A 355 -3.77 -23.89 -37.72
C MET A 355 -2.38 -24.47 -38.00
N GLU A 356 -2.03 -24.63 -39.28
CA GLU A 356 -0.71 -25.08 -39.74
C GLU A 356 0.12 -23.90 -40.26
N TYR A 357 1.34 -23.73 -39.75
CA TYR A 357 2.29 -22.70 -40.16
C TYR A 357 3.51 -23.31 -40.85
N GLU A 358 3.91 -22.67 -41.93
CA GLU A 358 5.19 -22.90 -42.58
C GLU A 358 6.27 -22.06 -41.88
N VAL A 359 7.43 -22.68 -41.63
CA VAL A 359 8.52 -22.12 -40.80
C VAL A 359 9.59 -21.45 -41.68
N ALA A 360 9.59 -21.73 -42.99
CA ALA A 360 10.61 -21.33 -43.95
C ALA A 360 9.99 -21.03 -45.33
N ARG A 361 10.46 -19.97 -46.01
CA ARG A 361 10.11 -19.67 -47.41
C ARG A 361 11.37 -19.63 -48.27
N LYS A 362 11.36 -20.34 -49.40
CA LYS A 362 12.41 -20.28 -50.43
C LYS A 362 12.14 -19.07 -51.33
N LEU A 363 13.17 -18.28 -51.66
CA LEU A 363 13.03 -17.12 -52.55
C LEU A 363 12.85 -17.62 -53.99
N SER A 364 11.61 -17.73 -54.47
CA SER A 364 11.31 -17.80 -55.90
C SER A 364 11.36 -16.40 -56.49
N VAL A 365 12.04 -16.24 -57.62
CA VAL A 365 12.16 -14.97 -58.35
C VAL A 365 10.76 -14.48 -58.75
N GLY A 366 10.37 -13.30 -58.27
CA GLY A 366 9.22 -12.55 -58.80
C GLY A 366 8.33 -11.85 -57.75
N LEU A 367 8.15 -10.54 -57.99
CA LEU A 367 7.21 -9.56 -57.42
C LEU A 367 7.55 -8.92 -56.07
N GLU A 368 7.85 -7.62 -56.16
CA GLU A 368 7.93 -6.67 -55.05
C GLU A 368 6.67 -6.75 -54.20
N ARG A 369 6.85 -6.88 -52.87
CA ARG A 369 5.77 -6.83 -51.90
C ARG A 369 5.91 -5.58 -51.04
N GLN A 370 4.84 -4.80 -51.08
CA GLN A 370 4.50 -3.72 -50.17
C GLN A 370 4.64 -4.19 -48.70
N GLU A 371 5.21 -3.32 -47.84
CA GLU A 371 5.46 -3.58 -46.42
C GLU A 371 4.18 -4.05 -45.71
N SER A 372 4.12 -5.34 -45.40
CA SER A 372 3.07 -5.99 -44.62
C SER A 372 3.44 -5.95 -43.15
N CYS A 373 2.46 -5.68 -42.28
CA CYS A 373 2.68 -5.69 -40.84
C CYS A 373 3.05 -7.09 -40.35
N GLY A 374 3.91 -7.16 -39.32
CA GLY A 374 4.32 -8.43 -38.73
C GLY A 374 3.13 -9.19 -38.09
N PRO A 375 3.25 -10.52 -37.90
CA PRO A 375 2.22 -11.30 -37.24
C PRO A 375 1.90 -10.72 -35.84
N GLY A 376 0.62 -10.53 -35.54
CA GLY A 376 0.16 -9.90 -34.29
C GLY A 376 -0.17 -8.41 -34.43
N GLN A 377 0.03 -7.84 -35.62
CA GLN A 377 -0.25 -6.44 -35.93
C GLN A 377 -1.17 -6.31 -37.13
N GLN A 378 -2.11 -5.37 -37.06
CA GLN A 378 -2.98 -4.98 -38.17
C GLN A 378 -2.59 -3.59 -38.67
N ARG A 379 -2.79 -3.35 -39.97
CA ARG A 379 -2.53 -2.06 -40.59
C ARG A 379 -3.74 -1.15 -40.39
N LEU A 380 -3.60 -0.13 -39.54
CA LEU A 380 -4.61 0.90 -39.28
C LEU A 380 -3.99 2.27 -39.58
N ALA A 381 -4.61 3.04 -40.48
CA ALA A 381 -4.15 4.37 -40.89
C ALA A 381 -2.67 4.45 -41.33
N GLY A 382 -2.20 3.44 -42.07
CA GLY A 382 -0.83 3.41 -42.62
C GLY A 382 0.27 3.03 -41.61
N ARG A 383 -0.07 2.74 -40.35
CA ARG A 383 0.86 2.24 -39.32
C ARG A 383 0.45 0.84 -38.85
N CYS A 384 1.43 0.04 -38.43
CA CYS A 384 1.19 -1.28 -37.84
C CYS A 384 0.87 -1.12 -36.35
N VAL A 385 -0.34 -1.54 -35.94
CA VAL A 385 -0.78 -1.53 -34.54
C VAL A 385 -0.99 -2.96 -34.05
N SER A 386 -0.57 -3.25 -32.82
CA SER A 386 -0.77 -4.56 -32.20
C SER A 386 -2.25 -4.85 -31.98
N CYS A 387 -2.68 -6.10 -32.14
CA CYS A 387 -4.05 -6.51 -31.83
C CYS A 387 -4.40 -6.21 -30.37
N SER A 388 -5.49 -5.47 -30.13
CA SER A 388 -5.95 -5.10 -28.79
C SER A 388 -6.42 -6.33 -28.00
N GLN A 389 -6.58 -6.19 -26.68
CA GLN A 389 -7.11 -7.25 -25.82
C GLN A 389 -8.51 -7.71 -26.30
N GLY A 390 -8.80 -9.01 -26.16
CA GLY A 390 -9.98 -9.67 -26.76
C GLY A 390 -9.92 -9.95 -28.27
N THR A 391 -8.81 -9.65 -28.97
CA THR A 391 -8.64 -9.91 -30.42
C THR A 391 -7.35 -10.68 -30.75
N TYR A 392 -7.40 -11.57 -31.75
CA TYR A 392 -6.22 -12.30 -32.24
C TYR A 392 -5.97 -12.02 -33.72
N TYR A 393 -4.72 -12.16 -34.14
CA TYR A 393 -4.31 -11.95 -35.52
C TYR A 393 -4.75 -13.11 -36.42
N HIS A 394 -5.68 -12.85 -37.34
CA HIS A 394 -6.16 -13.86 -38.28
C HIS A 394 -5.37 -13.79 -39.59
N GLY A 395 -4.45 -14.75 -39.77
CA GLY A 395 -3.46 -14.69 -40.86
C GLY A 395 -4.00 -14.90 -42.28
N GLN A 396 -5.29 -15.20 -42.48
CA GLN A 396 -5.90 -15.17 -43.83
C GLN A 396 -6.45 -13.81 -44.21
N THR A 397 -6.91 -13.03 -43.22
CA THR A 397 -7.51 -11.71 -43.45
C THR A 397 -6.53 -10.58 -43.16
N GLU A 398 -5.36 -10.88 -42.57
CA GLU A 398 -4.35 -9.90 -42.11
C GLU A 398 -4.94 -8.83 -41.16
N GLN A 399 -5.98 -9.21 -40.42
CA GLN A 399 -6.74 -8.35 -39.51
C GLN A 399 -6.84 -8.98 -38.12
N CYS A 400 -6.98 -8.13 -37.10
CA CYS A 400 -7.30 -8.54 -35.74
C CYS A 400 -8.79 -8.83 -35.67
N VAL A 401 -9.15 -10.06 -35.31
CA VAL A 401 -10.54 -10.50 -35.17
C VAL A 401 -10.82 -10.84 -33.71
N PRO A 402 -12.05 -10.65 -33.22
CA PRO A 402 -12.36 -10.95 -31.82
C PRO A 402 -12.19 -12.43 -31.50
N CYS A 403 -11.80 -12.72 -30.26
CA CYS A 403 -11.66 -14.09 -29.78
C CYS A 403 -12.99 -14.84 -29.87
N PRO A 404 -13.02 -16.06 -30.44
CA PRO A 404 -14.22 -16.87 -30.51
C PRO A 404 -14.74 -17.24 -29.10
N ALA A 405 -16.03 -17.57 -29.01
CA ALA A 405 -16.65 -18.00 -27.77
C ALA A 405 -15.87 -19.16 -27.11
N GLY A 406 -15.73 -19.12 -25.78
CA GLY A 406 -14.91 -20.08 -25.03
C GLY A 406 -13.40 -19.83 -25.12
N THR A 407 -12.97 -18.67 -25.62
CA THR A 407 -11.56 -18.24 -25.62
C THR A 407 -11.41 -16.79 -25.18
N TYR A 408 -10.24 -16.43 -24.63
CA TYR A 408 -9.95 -15.09 -24.15
C TYR A 408 -8.51 -14.64 -24.47
N GLN A 409 -8.23 -13.33 -24.43
CA GLN A 409 -6.89 -12.80 -24.70
C GLN A 409 -6.59 -11.52 -23.92
N GLU A 410 -5.61 -11.61 -23.02
CA GLU A 410 -5.24 -10.56 -22.04
C GLU A 410 -4.11 -9.64 -22.51
N LYS A 411 -3.26 -10.08 -23.45
CA LYS A 411 -2.06 -9.35 -23.85
C LYS A 411 -2.13 -8.89 -25.28
N GLU A 412 -1.80 -7.62 -25.54
CA GLU A 412 -1.78 -7.07 -26.89
C GLU A 412 -0.81 -7.81 -27.82
N GLY A 413 -1.18 -7.94 -29.10
CA GLY A 413 -0.37 -8.57 -30.15
C GLY A 413 -0.34 -10.10 -30.13
N GLN A 414 -1.24 -10.74 -29.38
CA GLN A 414 -1.29 -12.20 -29.26
C GLN A 414 -1.84 -12.85 -30.55
N LEU A 415 -1.18 -13.92 -31.01
CA LEU A 415 -1.51 -14.61 -32.27
C LEU A 415 -2.68 -15.60 -32.13
N SER A 416 -3.10 -15.91 -30.91
CA SER A 416 -4.21 -16.82 -30.62
C SER A 416 -4.87 -16.48 -29.30
N CYS A 417 -6.14 -16.83 -29.17
CA CYS A 417 -6.85 -16.76 -27.90
C CYS A 417 -6.54 -17.98 -27.03
N ASP A 418 -6.46 -17.76 -25.72
CA ASP A 418 -6.34 -18.81 -24.72
C ASP A 418 -7.69 -19.49 -24.50
N LEU A 419 -7.72 -20.80 -24.34
CA LEU A 419 -8.94 -21.53 -24.02
C LEU A 419 -9.42 -21.17 -22.61
N CYS A 420 -10.72 -20.98 -22.44
CA CYS A 420 -11.31 -20.92 -21.11
C CYS A 420 -11.13 -22.28 -20.38
N PRO A 421 -11.10 -22.31 -19.03
CA PRO A 421 -10.79 -23.52 -18.24
C PRO A 421 -11.65 -24.76 -18.55
N ARG A 422 -12.87 -24.56 -19.05
CA ARG A 422 -13.69 -25.61 -19.67
C ARG A 422 -13.77 -25.31 -21.18
N GLY A 423 -13.33 -26.26 -22.00
CA GLY A 423 -13.29 -26.14 -23.47
C GLY A 423 -14.65 -26.22 -24.16
N ASP A 424 -15.75 -26.21 -23.40
CA ASP A 424 -17.09 -26.10 -23.94
C ASP A 424 -17.37 -24.62 -24.20
N ALA A 425 -17.93 -24.27 -25.35
CA ALA A 425 -18.06 -22.92 -25.91
C ALA A 425 -18.96 -21.93 -25.11
N PHE A 426 -18.87 -21.91 -23.78
CA PHE A 426 -19.49 -20.91 -22.93
C PHE A 426 -18.53 -19.74 -22.76
N GLY A 427 -18.88 -18.62 -23.39
CA GLY A 427 -18.28 -17.33 -23.13
C GLY A 427 -18.55 -16.34 -24.25
N PRO A 428 -18.60 -15.03 -23.94
CA PRO A 428 -18.84 -14.00 -24.91
C PRO A 428 -17.69 -13.94 -25.93
N VAL A 429 -18.03 -13.60 -27.17
CA VAL A 429 -17.05 -13.30 -28.22
C VAL A 429 -16.24 -12.07 -27.78
N GLY A 430 -14.91 -12.13 -27.90
CA GLY A 430 -14.02 -11.03 -27.55
C GLY A 430 -13.66 -10.91 -26.07
N ALA A 431 -13.75 -11.99 -25.28
CA ALA A 431 -13.35 -11.97 -23.87
C ALA A 431 -11.90 -11.50 -23.69
N THR A 432 -11.71 -10.44 -22.88
CA THR A 432 -10.39 -9.84 -22.65
C THR A 432 -9.61 -10.54 -21.55
N ASN A 433 -10.28 -11.23 -20.62
CA ASN A 433 -9.65 -11.93 -19.52
C ASN A 433 -10.42 -13.20 -19.14
N ILE A 434 -9.82 -14.02 -18.30
CA ILE A 434 -10.42 -15.27 -17.82
C ILE A 434 -11.75 -15.05 -17.06
N THR A 435 -11.96 -13.86 -16.47
CA THR A 435 -13.20 -13.54 -15.75
C THR A 435 -14.38 -13.24 -16.67
N GLY A 436 -14.10 -12.73 -17.88
CA GLY A 436 -15.06 -12.51 -18.94
C GLY A 436 -15.49 -13.79 -19.65
N CYS A 437 -14.79 -14.92 -19.47
CA CYS A 437 -15.13 -16.20 -20.09
C CYS A 437 -16.47 -16.77 -19.59
N MET A 438 -16.60 -17.07 -18.30
CA MET A 438 -17.73 -17.89 -17.79
C MET A 438 -18.45 -17.28 -16.58
N GLY A 439 -18.00 -16.11 -16.11
CA GLY A 439 -18.52 -15.50 -14.88
C GLY A 439 -18.06 -16.23 -13.62
N GLN A 440 -17.66 -15.48 -12.60
CA GLN A 440 -17.15 -16.03 -11.35
C GLN A 440 -18.27 -16.61 -10.49
N CYS A 441 -17.93 -17.58 -9.63
CA CYS A 441 -18.86 -18.03 -8.59
C CYS A 441 -19.15 -16.92 -7.59
N PRO A 442 -20.41 -16.69 -7.21
CA PRO A 442 -20.74 -15.75 -6.14
C PRO A 442 -20.24 -16.28 -4.78
N PRO A 443 -20.16 -15.41 -3.75
CA PRO A 443 -19.95 -15.84 -2.36
C PRO A 443 -20.92 -16.95 -1.95
N GLY A 444 -20.45 -17.86 -1.09
CA GLY A 444 -21.18 -19.06 -0.67
C GLY A 444 -21.16 -20.20 -1.70
N GLN A 445 -20.53 -20.02 -2.87
CA GLN A 445 -20.41 -21.05 -3.89
C GLN A 445 -18.96 -21.26 -4.33
N HIS A 446 -18.66 -22.46 -4.85
CA HIS A 446 -17.35 -22.82 -5.35
C HIS A 446 -17.44 -23.69 -6.62
N SER A 447 -16.35 -23.79 -7.36
CA SER A 447 -16.17 -24.71 -8.50
C SER A 447 -14.69 -25.08 -8.60
N ALA A 448 -14.33 -26.21 -9.21
CA ALA A 448 -12.92 -26.63 -9.34
C ALA A 448 -11.97 -25.57 -9.95
N ASP A 449 -12.50 -24.69 -10.79
CA ASP A 449 -11.82 -23.58 -11.48
C ASP A 449 -12.26 -22.18 -11.02
N GLY A 450 -13.17 -22.10 -10.05
CA GLY A 450 -13.75 -20.84 -9.55
C GLY A 450 -14.75 -20.16 -10.48
N PHE A 451 -15.15 -20.80 -11.59
CA PHE A 451 -16.13 -20.27 -12.55
C PHE A 451 -17.42 -21.08 -12.56
N ARG A 452 -18.49 -20.51 -13.15
CA ARG A 452 -19.76 -21.21 -13.32
C ARG A 452 -19.61 -22.47 -14.22
N PRO A 453 -20.37 -23.55 -13.98
CA PRO A 453 -21.45 -23.71 -13.00
C PRO A 453 -20.91 -23.93 -11.58
N CYS A 454 -21.49 -23.23 -10.62
CA CYS A 454 -21.02 -23.20 -9.24
C CYS A 454 -21.87 -24.12 -8.37
N GLN A 455 -21.24 -24.73 -7.37
CA GLN A 455 -21.89 -25.53 -6.35
C GLN A 455 -21.93 -24.77 -5.03
N PRO A 456 -23.03 -24.80 -4.27
CA PRO A 456 -23.07 -24.19 -2.95
C PRO A 456 -22.10 -24.88 -2.01
N CYS A 457 -21.49 -24.11 -1.09
CA CYS A 457 -20.62 -24.67 -0.06
C CYS A 457 -21.41 -25.68 0.78
N PRO A 458 -20.91 -26.92 0.95
CA PRO A 458 -21.61 -27.93 1.73
C PRO A 458 -21.67 -27.54 3.21
N ARG A 459 -22.66 -28.06 3.93
CA ARG A 459 -22.78 -27.89 5.38
C ARG A 459 -21.47 -28.10 6.14
N GLY A 460 -21.17 -27.16 7.05
CA GLY A 460 -19.91 -27.14 7.81
C GLY A 460 -18.77 -26.43 7.09
N SER A 461 -19.05 -25.78 5.96
CA SER A 461 -18.12 -24.92 5.26
C SER A 461 -18.77 -23.61 4.80
N TYR A 462 -17.96 -22.57 4.64
CA TYR A 462 -18.40 -21.24 4.23
C TYR A 462 -17.43 -20.61 3.23
N GLN A 463 -17.88 -19.62 2.46
CA GLN A 463 -17.03 -18.90 1.52
C GLN A 463 -17.44 -17.43 1.39
N PRO A 464 -16.69 -16.48 1.97
CA PRO A 464 -17.02 -15.05 1.89
C PRO A 464 -16.69 -14.42 0.53
N GLU A 465 -15.70 -14.97 -0.20
CA GLU A 465 -15.20 -14.38 -1.45
C GLU A 465 -15.75 -15.10 -2.68
N GLY A 466 -16.01 -14.35 -3.76
CA GLY A 466 -16.37 -14.94 -5.06
C GLY A 466 -15.17 -15.52 -5.81
N GLY A 467 -15.44 -16.38 -6.81
CA GLY A 467 -14.42 -16.91 -7.72
C GLY A 467 -13.49 -17.95 -7.08
N ARG A 468 -13.91 -18.60 -6.00
CA ARG A 468 -13.09 -19.51 -5.20
C ARG A 468 -13.22 -20.96 -5.64
N ALA A 469 -12.12 -21.69 -5.53
CA ALA A 469 -12.08 -23.09 -5.94
C ALA A 469 -12.71 -24.03 -4.90
N LEU A 470 -12.66 -23.62 -3.63
CA LEU A 470 -12.98 -24.43 -2.46
C LEU A 470 -13.61 -23.55 -1.37
N CYS A 471 -14.32 -24.17 -0.43
CA CYS A 471 -14.88 -23.52 0.75
C CYS A 471 -13.96 -23.67 1.98
N PHE A 472 -14.06 -22.74 2.92
CA PHE A 472 -13.37 -22.83 4.22
C PHE A 472 -14.16 -23.75 5.15
N PRO A 473 -13.52 -24.74 5.78
CA PRO A 473 -14.20 -25.55 6.79
C PRO A 473 -14.40 -24.72 8.06
N CYS A 474 -15.54 -24.89 8.75
CA CYS A 474 -15.74 -24.33 10.09
C CYS A 474 -14.72 -24.91 11.10
N GLY A 475 -14.26 -26.15 10.90
CA GLY A 475 -13.32 -26.83 11.79
C GLY A 475 -14.00 -27.40 13.05
N GLY A 476 -13.32 -28.31 13.75
CA GLY A 476 -13.82 -28.90 15.00
C GLY A 476 -15.14 -29.68 14.88
N GLY A 477 -15.50 -30.15 13.68
CA GLY A 477 -16.78 -30.85 13.44
C GLY A 477 -18.03 -29.97 13.50
N LEU A 478 -17.88 -28.64 13.43
CA LEU A 478 -19.01 -27.71 13.39
C LEU A 478 -19.74 -27.78 12.04
N SER A 479 -21.07 -27.77 12.09
CA SER A 479 -21.94 -27.65 10.91
C SER A 479 -22.42 -26.21 10.71
N THR A 480 -22.86 -25.88 9.49
CA THR A 480 -23.57 -24.63 9.21
C THR A 480 -25.08 -24.88 9.15
N ARG A 481 -25.86 -23.84 9.42
CA ARG A 481 -27.33 -23.91 9.42
C ARG A 481 -27.91 -24.26 8.06
N HIS A 482 -27.30 -23.78 6.98
CA HIS A 482 -27.71 -23.99 5.60
C HIS A 482 -26.48 -24.22 4.71
N ASP A 483 -26.71 -24.77 3.51
CA ASP A 483 -25.69 -24.83 2.45
C ASP A 483 -25.46 -23.42 1.89
N GLY A 484 -24.23 -23.14 1.46
CA GLY A 484 -23.86 -21.85 0.89
C GLY A 484 -23.60 -20.75 1.91
N ALA A 485 -23.17 -21.11 3.12
CA ALA A 485 -22.80 -20.16 4.17
C ALA A 485 -21.72 -19.16 3.71
N LEU A 486 -21.81 -17.92 4.21
CA LEU A 486 -20.96 -16.81 3.76
C LEU A 486 -19.83 -16.51 4.74
N SER A 487 -20.03 -16.77 6.03
CA SER A 487 -19.04 -16.42 7.06
C SER A 487 -18.96 -17.47 8.17
N PHE A 488 -17.93 -17.35 9.02
CA PHE A 488 -17.82 -18.20 10.20
C PHE A 488 -18.99 -17.98 11.19
N GLN A 489 -19.68 -16.84 11.13
CA GLN A 489 -20.85 -16.57 11.99
C GLN A 489 -22.02 -17.52 11.70
N ASP A 490 -22.05 -18.14 10.52
CA ASP A 490 -23.05 -19.13 10.10
C ASP A 490 -22.74 -20.56 10.61
N CYS A 491 -21.55 -20.76 11.19
CA CYS A 491 -21.17 -22.01 11.84
C CYS A 491 -21.86 -22.13 13.20
N ASP A 492 -22.53 -23.26 13.47
CA ASP A 492 -23.26 -23.52 14.70
C ASP A 492 -22.28 -23.81 15.86
N THR A 493 -21.81 -22.74 16.48
CA THR A 493 -20.95 -22.77 17.67
C THR A 493 -21.74 -23.13 18.93
N LYS A 494 -21.08 -23.82 19.88
CA LYS A 494 -21.70 -24.17 21.18
C LYS A 494 -21.92 -22.95 22.08
N VAL A 495 -21.07 -21.94 21.94
CA VAL A 495 -21.07 -20.70 22.72
C VAL A 495 -20.78 -19.55 21.78
N GLN A 496 -21.48 -18.42 21.97
CA GLN A 496 -21.28 -17.21 21.17
C GLN A 496 -20.24 -16.32 21.85
N CYS A 497 -19.15 -16.01 21.15
CA CYS A 497 -18.11 -15.13 21.66
C CYS A 497 -18.50 -13.66 21.46
N SER A 498 -18.37 -12.88 22.52
CA SER A 498 -18.46 -11.41 22.50
C SER A 498 -17.21 -10.79 21.86
N PRO A 499 -17.26 -9.50 21.48
CA PRO A 499 -16.07 -8.75 21.08
C PRO A 499 -14.92 -8.91 22.07
N GLY A 500 -13.69 -8.84 21.57
CA GLY A 500 -12.46 -9.13 22.31
C GLY A 500 -12.18 -10.61 22.51
N HIS A 501 -13.05 -11.51 22.04
CA HIS A 501 -12.83 -12.95 22.12
C HIS A 501 -12.97 -13.61 20.75
N TYR A 502 -12.24 -14.69 20.55
CA TYR A 502 -12.36 -15.56 19.39
C TYR A 502 -12.74 -16.98 19.80
N TYR A 503 -13.47 -17.67 18.92
CA TYR A 503 -13.88 -19.04 19.13
C TYR A 503 -12.76 -20.00 18.71
N ASN A 504 -12.25 -20.79 19.66
CA ASN A 504 -11.27 -21.83 19.37
C ASN A 504 -11.99 -23.16 19.07
N THR A 505 -11.86 -23.64 17.85
CA THR A 505 -12.54 -24.84 17.33
C THR A 505 -11.97 -26.15 17.89
N SER A 506 -10.76 -26.15 18.45
CA SER A 506 -10.17 -27.36 19.05
C SER A 506 -10.68 -27.60 20.47
N VAL A 507 -10.91 -26.52 21.24
CA VAL A 507 -11.40 -26.59 22.63
C VAL A 507 -12.87 -26.23 22.78
N HIS A 508 -13.53 -25.77 21.71
CA HIS A 508 -14.93 -25.32 21.69
C HIS A 508 -15.26 -24.25 22.75
N ARG A 509 -14.36 -23.29 22.96
CA ARG A 509 -14.49 -22.21 23.95
C ARG A 509 -14.06 -20.86 23.36
N CYS A 510 -14.57 -19.78 23.96
CA CYS A 510 -14.16 -18.42 23.67
C CYS A 510 -12.86 -18.09 24.43
N ILE A 511 -11.86 -17.63 23.70
CA ILE A 511 -10.55 -17.22 24.24
C ILE A 511 -10.38 -15.73 23.98
N ARG A 512 -9.84 -15.00 24.94
CA ARG A 512 -9.53 -13.57 24.79
C ARG A 512 -8.47 -13.36 23.72
N CYS A 513 -8.59 -12.28 22.97
CA CYS A 513 -7.55 -11.83 22.05
C CYS A 513 -6.30 -11.46 22.86
N ALA A 514 -5.15 -12.01 22.48
CA ALA A 514 -3.89 -11.70 23.16
C ALA A 514 -3.48 -10.24 22.91
N VAL A 515 -2.58 -9.72 23.75
CA VAL A 515 -1.99 -8.39 23.58
C VAL A 515 -1.46 -8.21 22.15
N GLY A 516 -1.76 -7.06 21.54
CA GLY A 516 -1.43 -6.77 20.14
C GLY A 516 -2.43 -7.32 19.13
N THR A 517 -3.55 -7.89 19.58
CA THR A 517 -4.66 -8.30 18.72
C THR A 517 -6.00 -7.82 19.28
N TYR A 518 -6.98 -7.62 18.40
CA TYR A 518 -8.31 -7.17 18.78
C TYR A 518 -9.40 -7.87 17.95
N GLN A 519 -10.64 -7.87 18.45
CA GLN A 519 -11.79 -8.41 17.73
C GLN A 519 -13.03 -7.55 17.97
N PRO A 520 -13.49 -6.76 16.98
CA PRO A 520 -14.68 -5.92 17.14
C PRO A 520 -16.00 -6.68 17.03
N ASP A 521 -16.02 -7.79 16.30
CA ASP A 521 -17.25 -8.48 15.92
C ASP A 521 -17.56 -9.66 16.84
N PHE A 522 -18.85 -9.98 16.96
CA PHE A 522 -19.32 -11.20 17.62
C PHE A 522 -19.08 -12.44 16.74
N ARG A 523 -18.98 -13.61 17.37
CA ARG A 523 -18.98 -14.92 16.68
C ARG A 523 -17.86 -15.08 15.63
N GLN A 524 -16.67 -14.56 15.91
CA GLN A 524 -15.47 -14.79 15.07
C GLN A 524 -14.57 -15.88 15.66
N ASN A 525 -13.71 -16.48 14.83
CA ASN A 525 -12.72 -17.50 15.22
C ASN A 525 -11.26 -17.04 15.10
N TYR A 526 -11.03 -15.74 14.87
CA TYR A 526 -9.71 -15.14 14.81
C TYR A 526 -9.68 -13.81 15.57
N CYS A 527 -8.48 -13.32 15.87
CA CYS A 527 -8.25 -11.95 16.30
C CYS A 527 -7.44 -11.23 15.23
N VAL A 528 -7.76 -9.96 15.00
CA VAL A 528 -7.06 -9.09 14.05
C VAL A 528 -5.81 -8.57 14.72
N ALA A 529 -4.67 -8.64 14.05
CA ALA A 529 -3.43 -8.04 14.56
C ALA A 529 -3.52 -6.51 14.53
N CYS A 530 -2.91 -5.88 15.52
CA CYS A 530 -2.78 -4.43 15.55
C CYS A 530 -1.97 -3.94 14.34
N PRO A 531 -2.35 -2.79 13.75
CA PRO A 531 -1.76 -2.33 12.51
C PRO A 531 -0.33 -1.82 12.70
N GLY A 532 0.54 -2.07 11.71
CA GLY A 532 1.96 -1.71 11.79
C GLY A 532 2.68 -2.40 12.97
N ASN A 533 3.39 -1.62 13.80
CA ASN A 533 4.14 -2.13 14.96
C ASN A 533 3.48 -1.75 16.30
N THR A 534 2.16 -1.62 16.30
CA THR A 534 1.39 -1.20 17.48
C THR A 534 0.96 -2.38 18.33
N THR A 535 0.65 -2.13 19.60
CA THR A 535 0.21 -3.16 20.56
C THR A 535 -0.93 -2.63 21.43
N THR A 536 -1.68 -3.52 22.08
CA THR A 536 -2.74 -3.15 23.02
C THR A 536 -2.20 -3.11 24.45
N ASP A 537 -2.89 -2.39 25.35
CA ASP A 537 -2.48 -2.30 26.76
C ASP A 537 -2.90 -3.54 27.58
N PHE A 538 -3.92 -4.26 27.12
CA PHE A 538 -4.52 -5.41 27.79
C PHE A 538 -5.00 -6.47 26.79
N ASP A 539 -5.37 -7.65 27.29
CA ASP A 539 -5.98 -8.72 26.52
C ASP A 539 -7.49 -8.52 26.32
N GLY A 540 -8.03 -9.00 25.22
CA GLY A 540 -9.45 -8.88 24.92
C GLY A 540 -9.86 -7.51 24.35
N SER A 541 -8.94 -6.83 23.68
CA SER A 541 -9.22 -5.57 22.99
C SER A 541 -10.30 -5.73 21.91
N THR A 542 -11.15 -4.71 21.80
CA THR A 542 -12.34 -4.72 20.93
C THR A 542 -12.24 -3.76 19.75
N SER A 543 -11.26 -2.84 19.74
CA SER A 543 -11.16 -1.81 18.71
C SER A 543 -9.72 -1.53 18.32
N VAL A 544 -9.50 -1.18 17.06
CA VAL A 544 -8.21 -0.71 16.53
C VAL A 544 -7.70 0.55 17.24
N THR A 545 -8.60 1.37 17.81
CA THR A 545 -8.24 2.56 18.59
C THR A 545 -7.47 2.24 19.87
N GLN A 546 -7.51 0.97 20.32
CA GLN A 546 -6.75 0.48 21.47
C GLN A 546 -5.33 0.01 21.06
N CYS A 547 -5.03 -0.04 19.76
CA CYS A 547 -3.69 -0.31 19.27
C CYS A 547 -2.85 0.98 19.33
N LYS A 548 -1.81 0.95 20.16
CA LYS A 548 -0.96 2.09 20.47
C LYS A 548 0.50 1.80 20.13
N ASN A 549 1.22 2.79 19.63
CA ASN A 549 2.67 2.74 19.52
C ASN A 549 3.29 3.05 20.89
N ARG A 550 4.23 2.21 21.33
CA ARG A 550 4.95 2.33 22.61
C ARG A 550 6.35 2.93 22.47
N GLN A 551 6.80 3.19 21.25
CA GLN A 551 8.14 3.75 21.00
C GLN A 551 8.13 5.27 21.22
N CYS A 552 9.11 5.75 21.98
CA CYS A 552 9.30 7.17 22.28
C CYS A 552 10.71 7.43 22.82
N GLY A 553 11.08 8.71 22.96
CA GLY A 553 12.41 9.13 23.42
C GLY A 553 13.40 9.41 22.30
N GLY A 554 14.62 9.80 22.67
CA GLY A 554 15.73 10.04 21.74
C GLY A 554 16.60 11.24 22.08
N GLU A 555 17.63 11.45 21.24
CA GLU A 555 18.52 12.60 21.32
C GLU A 555 18.00 13.74 20.43
N LEU A 556 17.92 14.93 21.00
CA LEU A 556 17.39 16.15 20.40
C LEU A 556 18.47 17.24 20.50
N GLY A 557 18.46 18.26 19.64
CA GLY A 557 19.46 19.33 19.82
C GLY A 557 19.66 20.38 18.74
N GLU A 558 19.12 20.25 17.52
CA GLU A 558 19.51 21.15 16.42
C GLU A 558 19.22 22.65 16.70
N TYR A 559 17.95 23.06 16.55
CA TYR A 559 17.54 24.46 16.66
C TYR A 559 16.15 24.58 17.29
N THR A 560 15.19 23.85 16.75
CA THR A 560 13.82 23.76 17.26
C THR A 560 13.36 22.31 17.18
N GLY A 561 12.46 21.91 18.06
CA GLY A 561 11.79 20.61 17.91
C GLY A 561 10.60 20.50 18.84
N TYR A 562 10.06 19.29 18.90
CA TYR A 562 8.92 18.94 19.74
C TYR A 562 9.26 17.73 20.59
N ILE A 563 8.76 17.71 21.82
CA ILE A 563 8.75 16.55 22.70
C ILE A 563 7.30 16.10 22.74
N GLU A 564 7.02 14.88 22.28
CA GLU A 564 5.65 14.39 22.16
C GLU A 564 5.47 13.06 22.86
N SER A 565 4.35 12.92 23.58
CA SER A 565 3.93 11.62 24.10
C SER A 565 3.58 10.68 22.93
N PRO A 566 3.80 9.36 23.06
CA PRO A 566 3.46 8.41 22.00
C PRO A 566 1.99 8.53 21.56
N ASN A 567 1.76 8.51 20.24
CA ASN A 567 0.44 8.62 19.59
C ASN A 567 -0.26 9.97 19.70
N TYR A 568 0.38 11.04 20.20
CA TYR A 568 -0.22 12.38 20.26
C TYR A 568 -0.73 12.82 18.86
N PRO A 569 -1.94 13.39 18.72
CA PRO A 569 -2.86 13.86 19.77
C PRO A 569 -3.78 12.78 20.37
N GLY A 570 -3.59 11.53 19.98
CA GLY A 570 -4.26 10.37 20.56
C GLY A 570 -3.69 9.97 21.92
N ASN A 571 -4.30 8.93 22.47
CA ASN A 571 -4.04 8.48 23.82
C ASN A 571 -2.70 7.72 23.94
N TYR A 572 -1.83 8.11 24.88
CA TYR A 572 -0.57 7.39 25.11
C TYR A 572 -0.78 6.01 25.77
N PRO A 573 0.12 5.04 25.55
CA PRO A 573 0.03 3.70 26.12
C PRO A 573 0.32 3.65 27.62
N ALA A 574 -0.22 2.62 28.28
CA ALA A 574 0.09 2.29 29.67
C ALA A 574 1.48 1.63 29.77
N ASN A 575 2.15 1.76 30.92
CA ASN A 575 3.46 1.17 31.19
C ASN A 575 4.54 1.52 30.16
N VAL A 576 4.66 2.81 29.81
CA VAL A 576 5.75 3.30 28.98
C VAL A 576 6.64 4.26 29.74
N GLU A 577 7.91 4.24 29.34
CA GLU A 577 8.95 5.09 29.86
C GLU A 577 9.69 5.73 28.69
N CYS A 578 9.52 7.04 28.55
CA CYS A 578 10.11 7.82 27.48
C CYS A 578 11.20 8.72 28.05
N THR A 579 12.39 8.68 27.45
CA THR A 579 13.50 9.56 27.84
C THR A 579 13.97 10.37 26.64
N TRP A 580 13.99 11.69 26.77
CA TRP A 580 14.56 12.60 25.78
C TRP A 580 15.73 13.38 26.36
N ASN A 581 16.78 13.53 25.56
CA ASN A 581 17.94 14.33 25.91
C ASN A 581 18.09 15.48 24.92
N ILE A 582 17.92 16.71 25.38
CA ILE A 582 18.20 17.90 24.56
C ILE A 582 19.66 18.32 24.80
N ASN A 583 20.46 18.18 23.75
CA ASN A 583 21.88 18.49 23.67
C ASN A 583 22.14 19.55 22.57
N PRO A 584 21.96 20.85 22.86
CA PRO A 584 22.19 21.94 21.92
C PRO A 584 23.67 22.07 21.51
N PRO A 585 23.94 22.66 20.33
CA PRO A 585 25.25 23.15 19.95
C PRO A 585 25.88 24.08 21.01
N PRO A 586 27.21 24.23 21.03
CA PRO A 586 27.88 25.16 21.93
C PRO A 586 27.35 26.60 21.74
N LYS A 587 27.38 27.38 22.84
CA LYS A 587 26.85 28.75 22.95
C LYS A 587 25.32 28.90 22.80
N ARG A 588 24.56 27.83 22.97
CA ARG A 588 23.09 27.88 22.95
C ARG A 588 22.48 27.52 24.29
N LYS A 589 21.35 28.17 24.59
CA LYS A 589 20.46 27.89 25.73
C LYS A 589 19.13 27.35 25.24
N ILE A 590 18.37 26.73 26.14
CA ILE A 590 17.11 26.04 25.82
C ILE A 590 15.95 26.83 26.40
N LEU A 591 14.95 27.11 25.57
CA LEU A 591 13.63 27.61 25.98
C LEU A 591 12.59 26.53 25.71
N ILE A 592 11.78 26.24 26.72
CA ILE A 592 10.63 25.35 26.61
C ILE A 592 9.36 26.17 26.75
N VAL A 593 8.38 25.88 25.90
CA VAL A 593 7.01 26.35 26.06
C VAL A 593 6.12 25.13 26.19
N VAL A 594 5.53 24.98 27.36
CA VAL A 594 4.53 23.96 27.66
C VAL A 594 3.17 24.57 27.32
N PRO A 595 2.47 24.09 26.27
CA PRO A 595 1.17 24.62 25.89
C PRO A 595 0.08 24.07 26.81
N GLU A 596 -0.43 22.87 26.51
CA GLU A 596 -1.37 22.13 27.33
C GLU A 596 -0.85 20.70 27.50
N ILE A 597 -1.02 20.16 28.70
CA ILE A 597 -0.64 18.80 29.06
C ILE A 597 -1.90 18.09 29.56
N PHE A 598 -2.23 16.93 28.98
CA PHE A 598 -3.34 16.10 29.42
C PHE A 598 -2.80 14.83 30.06
N LEU A 599 -2.76 14.82 31.40
CA LEU A 599 -2.48 13.66 32.22
C LEU A 599 -3.70 13.37 33.12
N PRO A 600 -4.04 12.09 33.33
CA PRO A 600 -5.06 11.67 34.28
C PRO A 600 -4.78 12.25 35.67
N SER A 601 -5.82 12.78 36.31
CA SER A 601 -5.73 13.33 37.66
C SER A 601 -6.05 12.21 38.65
N GLU A 602 -5.04 11.68 39.32
CA GLU A 602 -5.18 10.63 40.33
C GLU A 602 -4.57 11.04 41.68
N ASP A 603 -5.05 10.41 42.76
CA ASP A 603 -4.60 10.66 44.13
C ASP A 603 -3.16 10.19 44.35
N GLU A 604 -2.76 9.10 43.69
CA GLU A 604 -1.37 8.66 43.57
C GLU A 604 -0.85 9.07 42.19
N CYS A 605 0.23 9.85 42.17
CA CYS A 605 0.87 10.41 40.98
C CYS A 605 1.46 9.29 40.10
N GLY A 606 0.60 8.60 39.34
CA GLY A 606 0.96 7.45 38.50
C GLY A 606 1.65 7.85 37.21
N ASP A 607 1.05 8.80 36.47
CA ASP A 607 1.56 9.30 35.19
C ASP A 607 2.30 10.62 35.41
N VAL A 608 3.63 10.64 35.23
CA VAL A 608 4.47 11.78 35.59
C VAL A 608 5.40 12.20 34.46
N LEU A 609 5.48 13.51 34.21
CA LEU A 609 6.44 14.14 33.32
C LEU A 609 7.41 14.99 34.15
N VAL A 610 8.71 14.73 33.99
CA VAL A 610 9.78 15.35 34.76
C VAL A 610 10.84 15.91 33.81
N MET A 611 11.31 17.13 34.08
CA MET A 611 12.40 17.78 33.35
C MET A 611 13.51 18.23 34.31
N ARG A 612 14.72 17.69 34.14
CA ARG A 612 15.89 17.95 35.00
C ARG A 612 17.15 18.17 34.17
N LYS A 613 18.26 18.56 34.81
CA LYS A 613 19.57 18.69 34.12
C LYS A 613 20.14 17.33 33.68
N ASN A 614 19.87 16.27 34.44
CA ASN A 614 20.32 14.91 34.16
C ASN A 614 19.39 13.89 34.85
N SER A 615 19.63 12.59 34.64
CA SER A 615 18.84 11.50 35.22
C SER A 615 18.97 11.32 36.74
N SER A 616 19.86 12.07 37.40
CA SER A 616 20.05 11.93 38.84
C SER A 616 18.80 12.44 39.60
N PRO A 617 18.29 11.69 40.60
CA PRO A 617 17.22 12.18 41.47
C PRO A 617 17.60 13.44 42.27
N SER A 618 18.90 13.65 42.53
CA SER A 618 19.42 14.84 43.22
C SER A 618 19.55 16.07 42.31
N SER A 619 19.28 15.91 41.02
CA SER A 619 19.32 16.99 40.04
C SER A 619 18.18 17.96 40.26
N ILE A 620 18.45 19.27 40.10
CA ILE A 620 17.42 20.30 40.24
C ILE A 620 16.32 20.05 39.19
N THR A 621 15.10 19.84 39.67
CA THR A 621 13.90 19.76 38.83
C THR A 621 13.55 21.14 38.30
N THR A 622 13.49 21.27 36.98
CA THR A 622 13.07 22.51 36.31
C THR A 622 11.55 22.55 36.15
N TYR A 623 10.94 21.40 35.83
CA TYR A 623 9.50 21.26 35.65
C TYR A 623 9.07 19.83 35.99
N GLU A 624 7.93 19.67 36.66
CA GLU A 624 7.35 18.39 37.02
C GLU A 624 5.82 18.52 37.09
N THR A 625 5.10 17.56 36.51
CA THR A 625 3.64 17.50 36.57
C THR A 625 3.16 16.05 36.48
N CYS A 626 2.06 15.76 37.15
CA CYS A 626 1.30 14.51 37.01
C CYS A 626 -0.21 14.70 36.94
N GLN A 627 -0.65 15.89 36.52
CA GLN A 627 -2.05 16.19 36.31
C GLN A 627 -2.21 17.03 35.05
N THR A 628 -3.46 17.16 34.60
CA THR A 628 -3.79 18.02 33.45
C THR A 628 -3.48 19.49 33.77
N TYR A 629 -2.80 20.15 32.85
CA TYR A 629 -2.44 21.56 32.93
C TYR A 629 -2.81 22.26 31.62
N GLU A 630 -3.84 23.12 31.67
CA GLU A 630 -4.43 23.75 30.49
C GLU A 630 -3.89 25.16 30.19
N ARG A 631 -3.12 25.73 31.12
CA ARG A 631 -2.55 27.08 30.97
C ARG A 631 -1.14 26.98 30.42
N PRO A 632 -0.78 27.70 29.36
CA PRO A 632 0.58 27.62 28.84
C PRO A 632 1.58 28.30 29.78
N ILE A 633 2.78 27.72 29.86
CA ILE A 633 3.91 28.25 30.63
C ILE A 633 5.18 28.14 29.79
N ALA A 634 6.04 29.16 29.83
CA ALA A 634 7.36 29.11 29.24
C ALA A 634 8.44 29.27 30.32
N PHE A 635 9.57 28.60 30.13
CA PHE A 635 10.72 28.72 31.00
C PHE A 635 12.02 28.38 30.27
N THR A 636 13.12 29.00 30.70
CA THR A 636 14.47 28.68 30.22
C THR A 636 15.07 27.56 31.06
N ALA A 637 15.84 26.68 30.43
CA ALA A 637 16.56 25.65 31.15
C ALA A 637 17.76 26.28 31.90
N ARG A 638 17.90 25.96 33.19
CA ARG A 638 19.05 26.39 34.01
C ARG A 638 20.39 25.77 33.58
N SER A 639 20.36 24.77 32.71
CA SER A 639 21.55 24.09 32.20
C SER A 639 21.55 24.05 30.68
N ARG A 640 22.74 23.89 30.09
CA ARG A 640 22.92 23.69 28.65
C ARG A 640 22.39 22.33 28.15
N LYS A 641 22.05 21.42 29.06
CA LYS A 641 21.45 20.13 28.74
C LYS A 641 20.16 19.98 29.52
N LEU A 642 19.19 19.32 28.90
CA LEU A 642 17.94 18.98 29.56
C LEU A 642 17.61 17.52 29.33
N TRP A 643 17.36 16.82 30.43
CA TRP A 643 16.86 15.45 30.48
C TRP A 643 15.37 15.50 30.78
N ILE A 644 14.57 14.88 29.92
CA ILE A 644 13.12 14.81 30.04
C ILE A 644 12.73 13.35 30.18
N HIS A 645 11.85 13.08 31.12
CA HIS A 645 11.40 11.74 31.45
C HIS A 645 9.90 11.71 31.64
N PHE A 646 9.24 10.84 30.89
CA PHE A 646 7.80 10.61 30.99
C PHE A 646 7.56 9.15 31.33
N LYS A 647 6.82 8.90 32.40
CA LYS A 647 6.49 7.55 32.88
C LYS A 647 4.97 7.43 33.05
N THR A 648 4.41 6.32 32.59
CA THR A 648 2.97 6.01 32.73
C THR A 648 2.73 4.76 33.58
N SER A 649 1.55 4.71 34.19
CA SER A 649 1.04 3.63 35.04
C SER A 649 0.31 2.53 34.24
N GLU A 650 -0.27 1.55 34.92
CA GLU A 650 -0.83 0.33 34.29
C GLU A 650 -2.20 0.49 33.63
N ALA A 651 -3.01 1.48 34.03
CA ALA A 651 -4.41 1.60 33.61
C ALA A 651 -4.75 2.93 32.94
N ASN A 652 -3.88 3.93 33.09
CA ASN A 652 -4.19 5.31 32.76
C ASN A 652 -3.67 5.74 31.39
N SER A 653 -4.47 6.56 30.74
CA SER A 653 -4.21 7.01 29.39
C SER A 653 -4.99 8.28 29.11
N ALA A 654 -4.30 9.29 28.60
CA ALA A 654 -4.89 10.54 28.15
C ALA A 654 -4.25 10.99 26.84
N ARG A 655 -4.70 12.12 26.29
CA ARG A 655 -4.18 12.70 25.04
C ARG A 655 -2.69 13.04 25.10
N GLY A 656 -2.13 13.16 26.31
CA GLY A 656 -0.71 13.48 26.50
C GLY A 656 -0.40 14.91 26.14
N PHE A 657 0.73 15.10 25.46
CA PHE A 657 1.32 16.42 25.24
C PHE A 657 2.17 16.46 23.98
N GLN A 658 2.30 17.67 23.43
CA GLN A 658 3.33 18.02 22.46
C GLN A 658 3.93 19.36 22.86
N ILE A 659 5.18 19.31 23.33
CA ILE A 659 5.88 20.44 23.94
C ILE A 659 6.94 20.95 22.97
N PRO A 660 6.77 22.12 22.36
CA PRO A 660 7.78 22.73 21.52
C PRO A 660 8.95 23.28 22.35
N TYR A 661 10.16 23.12 21.82
CA TYR A 661 11.37 23.73 22.36
C TYR A 661 12.14 24.48 21.28
N VAL A 662 12.87 25.51 21.69
CA VAL A 662 13.80 26.25 20.83
C VAL A 662 15.12 26.44 21.55
N THR A 663 16.20 26.39 20.79
CA THR A 663 17.53 26.77 21.25
C THR A 663 17.88 28.14 20.69
N TYR A 664 18.35 29.03 21.56
CA TYR A 664 18.69 30.41 21.22
C TYR A 664 20.12 30.72 21.65
N ASP A 665 20.72 31.75 21.07
CA ASP A 665 22.07 32.17 21.41
C ASP A 665 22.14 32.67 22.87
N GLU A 666 23.15 32.25 23.61
CA GLU A 666 23.37 32.68 25.00
C GLU A 666 23.43 34.21 25.14
N ASP A 667 23.88 34.92 24.10
CA ASP A 667 23.93 36.38 24.06
C ASP A 667 22.53 37.05 24.18
N TYR A 668 21.45 36.33 23.90
CA TYR A 668 20.07 36.83 23.98
C TYR A 668 19.35 36.48 25.29
N GLU A 669 20.04 35.87 26.26
CA GLU A 669 19.44 35.41 27.52
C GLU A 669 18.64 36.49 28.24
N GLN A 670 19.18 37.70 28.38
CA GLN A 670 18.50 38.78 29.09
C GLN A 670 17.16 39.14 28.44
N LEU A 671 17.12 39.20 27.10
CA LEU A 671 15.89 39.49 26.36
C LEU A 671 14.85 38.37 26.53
N VAL A 672 15.29 37.11 26.44
CA VAL A 672 14.40 35.95 26.55
C VAL A 672 13.81 35.86 27.96
N GLU A 673 14.62 36.02 29.00
CA GLU A 673 14.15 36.07 30.40
C GLU A 673 13.14 37.20 30.62
N ASP A 674 13.42 38.39 30.08
CA ASP A 674 12.54 39.55 30.21
C ASP A 674 11.17 39.37 29.54
N ILE A 675 11.09 38.56 28.49
CA ILE A 675 9.84 38.22 27.80
C ILE A 675 9.11 37.11 28.56
N VAL A 676 9.82 36.04 28.93
CA VAL A 676 9.23 34.84 29.55
C VAL A 676 8.73 35.11 30.97
N ARG A 677 9.35 36.04 31.71
CA ARG A 677 8.94 36.43 33.07
C ARG A 677 7.91 37.56 33.09
N ASP A 678 7.56 38.17 31.95
CA ASP A 678 6.52 39.21 31.89
C ASP A 678 5.15 38.56 32.04
N GLY A 679 4.50 38.79 33.18
CA GLY A 679 3.19 38.21 33.50
C GLY A 679 2.09 38.51 32.47
N ARG A 680 2.25 39.55 31.64
CA ARG A 680 1.31 39.85 30.54
C ARG A 680 1.31 38.80 29.43
N LEU A 681 2.37 38.00 29.30
CA LEU A 681 2.45 36.89 28.34
C LEU A 681 1.39 35.82 28.65
N TYR A 682 1.07 35.62 29.92
CA TYR A 682 0.13 34.58 30.37
C TYR A 682 -1.22 35.14 30.83
N ALA A 683 -1.33 36.46 31.05
CA ALA A 683 -2.54 37.08 31.59
C ALA A 683 -3.71 37.17 30.60
N SER A 684 -3.45 37.27 29.29
CA SER A 684 -4.49 37.36 28.26
C SER A 684 -4.69 36.02 27.57
N GLU A 685 -5.96 35.60 27.41
CA GLU A 685 -6.32 34.39 26.65
C GLU A 685 -5.78 34.45 25.21
N ASN A 686 -5.74 35.64 24.62
CA ASN A 686 -5.22 35.85 23.26
C ASN A 686 -3.72 35.57 23.15
N HIS A 687 -2.95 35.83 24.21
CA HIS A 687 -1.53 35.46 24.25
C HIS A 687 -1.35 33.97 24.53
N GLN A 688 -2.23 33.36 25.32
CA GLN A 688 -2.20 31.92 25.57
C GLN A 688 -2.45 31.12 24.27
N GLU A 689 -3.37 31.57 23.41
CA GLU A 689 -3.64 30.92 22.13
C GLU A 689 -2.43 30.95 21.18
N ILE A 690 -1.56 31.97 21.26
CA ILE A 690 -0.29 32.01 20.50
C ILE A 690 0.64 30.87 20.93
N LEU A 691 0.65 30.56 22.22
CA LEU A 691 1.47 29.48 22.76
C LEU A 691 0.89 28.09 22.49
N LYS A 692 -0.40 28.01 22.14
CA LYS A 692 -1.08 26.76 21.76
C LYS A 692 -1.07 26.50 20.25
N ASP A 693 -1.09 27.55 19.42
CA ASP A 693 -1.08 27.45 17.96
C ASP A 693 0.34 27.19 17.41
N LYS A 694 0.50 26.12 16.62
CA LYS A 694 1.78 25.70 16.04
C LYS A 694 2.43 26.73 15.10
N LYS A 695 1.65 27.53 14.36
CA LYS A 695 2.16 28.59 13.45
C LYS A 695 2.62 29.78 14.26
N LEU A 696 1.80 30.21 15.21
CA LEU A 696 2.07 31.40 16.02
C LEU A 696 3.25 31.16 16.97
N ILE A 697 3.34 29.98 17.58
CA ILE A 697 4.48 29.62 18.42
C ILE A 697 5.78 29.47 17.61
N LYS A 698 5.71 28.97 16.37
CA LYS A 698 6.87 28.92 15.48
C LYS A 698 7.35 30.32 15.09
N ALA A 699 6.43 31.24 14.81
CA ALA A 699 6.76 32.65 14.56
C ALA A 699 7.38 33.31 15.80
N PHE A 700 6.83 33.03 16.98
CA PHE A 700 7.38 33.49 18.26
C PHE A 700 8.81 32.94 18.48
N PHE A 701 9.03 31.65 18.25
CA PHE A 701 10.35 31.01 18.34
C PHE A 701 11.35 31.57 17.35
N ASP A 702 10.92 31.90 16.13
CA ASP A 702 11.79 32.55 15.15
C ASP A 702 12.28 33.93 15.63
N VAL A 703 11.39 34.71 16.25
CA VAL A 703 11.75 36.01 16.87
C VAL A 703 12.68 35.83 18.07
N LEU A 704 12.46 34.81 18.91
CA LEU A 704 13.32 34.57 20.07
C LEU A 704 14.70 34.00 19.70
N ALA A 705 14.76 33.14 18.68
CA ALA A 705 16.01 32.62 18.17
C ALA A 705 16.82 33.70 17.43
N HIS A 706 16.12 34.61 16.73
CA HIS A 706 16.73 35.71 15.97
C HIS A 706 15.92 37.00 16.15
N PRO A 707 16.25 37.87 17.12
CA PRO A 707 15.49 39.08 17.43
C PRO A 707 15.28 40.05 16.25
N GLN A 708 16.18 40.02 15.26
CA GLN A 708 16.06 40.80 14.02
C GLN A 708 14.84 40.41 13.18
N ASN A 709 14.38 39.16 13.27
CA ASN A 709 13.21 38.66 12.55
C ASN A 709 11.91 39.30 13.07
N TYR A 710 11.92 39.99 14.20
CA TYR A 710 10.78 40.78 14.69
C TYR A 710 10.21 41.70 13.60
N PHE A 711 11.06 42.42 12.84
CA PHE A 711 10.60 43.36 11.82
C PHE A 711 9.83 42.69 10.68
N LYS A 712 10.23 41.46 10.31
CA LYS A 712 9.59 40.64 9.27
C LYS A 712 8.12 40.33 9.58
N TYR A 713 7.77 40.22 10.86
CA TYR A 713 6.42 39.91 11.32
C TYR A 713 5.57 41.17 11.59
N THR A 714 6.15 42.36 11.43
CA THR A 714 5.50 43.65 11.75
C THR A 714 5.27 44.57 10.53
N GLU A 715 5.79 44.21 9.35
CA GLU A 715 5.58 44.99 8.13
C GLU A 715 4.29 44.60 7.37
N LYS A 716 3.72 45.61 6.71
CA LYS A 716 2.30 45.85 6.32
C LYS A 716 1.50 44.78 5.54
N HIS A 717 2.00 43.57 5.30
CA HIS A 717 1.26 42.51 4.58
C HIS A 717 1.44 41.08 5.13
N LYS A 718 2.01 40.89 6.32
CA LYS A 718 2.27 39.54 6.89
C LYS A 718 2.13 39.45 8.42
N GLU A 719 1.23 40.21 9.04
CA GLU A 719 1.02 40.14 10.50
C GLU A 719 0.34 38.81 10.88
N MET A 720 1.12 37.79 11.25
CA MET A 720 0.59 36.53 11.80
C MET A 720 0.24 36.65 13.29
N LEU A 721 0.87 37.56 14.03
CA LEU A 721 0.70 37.72 15.49
C LEU A 721 -0.32 38.84 15.81
N PRO A 722 -1.16 38.70 16.85
CA PRO A 722 -2.05 39.76 17.32
C PRO A 722 -1.33 41.06 17.70
N ARG A 723 -1.99 42.21 17.51
CA ARG A 723 -1.40 43.55 17.77
C ARG A 723 -1.00 43.76 19.22
N SER A 724 -1.82 43.27 20.15
CA SER A 724 -1.53 43.21 21.59
C SER A 724 -0.21 42.48 21.89
N PHE A 725 0.01 41.33 21.25
CA PHE A 725 1.25 40.55 21.38
C PHE A 725 2.45 41.23 20.73
N ILE A 726 2.28 41.80 19.54
CA ILE A 726 3.32 42.60 18.88
C ILE A 726 3.74 43.78 19.75
N LYS A 727 2.80 44.47 20.40
CA LYS A 727 3.09 45.60 21.30
C LYS A 727 3.92 45.17 22.51
N LEU A 728 3.64 43.99 23.08
CA LEU A 728 4.44 43.39 24.15
C LEU A 728 5.88 43.16 23.68
N LEU A 729 6.06 42.46 22.55
CA LEU A 729 7.38 42.17 21.98
C LEU A 729 8.13 43.44 21.58
N ARG A 730 7.45 44.42 20.99
CA ARG A 730 8.03 45.69 20.52
C ARG A 730 8.79 46.40 21.63
N SER A 731 8.18 46.50 22.81
CA SER A 731 8.79 47.18 23.95
C SER A 731 10.08 46.52 24.39
N LYS A 732 10.15 45.19 24.35
CA LYS A 732 11.29 44.40 24.80
C LYS A 732 12.38 44.31 23.75
N VAL A 733 12.03 43.94 22.51
CA VAL A 733 12.95 43.79 21.38
C VAL A 733 13.56 45.13 20.99
N SER A 734 12.79 46.22 20.95
CA SER A 734 13.33 47.55 20.60
C SER A 734 14.28 48.09 21.68
N SER A 735 14.07 47.72 22.95
CA SER A 735 14.98 48.10 24.03
C SER A 735 16.31 47.35 23.92
N PHE A 736 16.28 46.08 23.51
CA PHE A 736 17.46 45.25 23.35
C PHE A 736 18.28 45.60 22.09
N LEU A 737 17.59 45.87 20.97
CA LEU A 737 18.24 46.22 19.69
C LEU A 737 18.74 47.67 19.62
N ARG A 738 18.39 48.53 20.58
CA ARG A 738 19.01 49.85 20.70
C ARG A 738 20.35 49.69 21.42
N PRO A 739 21.49 49.87 20.75
CA PRO A 739 22.75 50.00 21.48
C PRO A 739 22.62 51.22 22.40
N TYR A 740 23.04 51.08 23.66
CA TYR A 740 23.19 52.18 24.60
C TYR A 740 23.87 53.35 23.87
N LYS A 741 23.15 54.47 23.74
CA LYS A 741 23.76 55.75 23.37
C LYS A 741 24.29 56.41 24.61
#